data_AF-A0A1T5MIC0-F1
#
_entry.id   AF-A0A1T5MIC0-F1
#
_cell.length_a   1.000
_cell.length_b   1.000
_cell.length_c   1.000
_cell.angle_alpha   90.00
_cell.angle_beta   90.00
_cell.angle_gamma   90.00
#
_symmetry.space_group_name_H-M   'P 1'
#
loop_
_entity.id
_entity.type
_entity.pdbx_description
1 polymer ?
#
loop_
_entity_poly.entity_id
_entity_poly.type
_entity_poly.pdbx_seq_one_letter_code
_entity_poly.pdbx_strand_id
1 'polypeptide(L)'
;MAYPPFENAVSVDGFVRVEKTGKESLYKYQLPEASSSSEDDTKKIAIVIGKHKYYSLFSVQLIAYPQHENGLIKGPIKFVNPIHHVWNNNYPDDLKFYLAVIKFQTLYEKSPQDIESLKALVRNPLRYDFYLHDHSLSEKVTPRSITPVTISTEAAKVNVIVDRTETFYTIKCELVIGKTVYSFERCTLRFDYFIVCENQWFLCENIDTLHVIAYFKECDGSLTLSYDTFPNFQHDVLSRIEMHTSVEYLYHKKATASQIKKSGIGQSTERIIYLSDLDNFVTINPVIRYGNTEVPILTKKQIYIHDTDGNQISVSRNAAMEDDFIALLIRQSPDFAEQLTNPLLYFYVHKKKFIKEDWFLPVFEDWRKHNITILGFNQLQGNKLNPHKAKITVLVSSGINWFNADVKVDFGKDRASLKELYKSAKNKSKYIQLDDGTLGIIPEEWLRKFAAYFQAGAVSEENTIHIHKGNYAILSTLYDEHELQGDVKEEIKYFKSQLEKRTDIKPVAIPKKLAAQLRPYQHEGLSWLNFLDDYALGGCLADDMGLGKSIQIIAFILLLKEKQKMHCHLLVVPTTLLYTWLEEFRKFAPNLSILVHHGNSRARHTSRFHQHDVVITSYGTLVTDVTFLREYFFDYIFLDESQNIKNPSSQRYKAARLLKSRNKIIISGTPFENNAFDLYAQFSFACPGLLGTKQHFRDQYAIPIGKFKSKRNSLALQAKIKPFILRRTKQEVAKDLPEKTEMVLYCEMALAQRMVYEAHEKEFRDFIAASQDDELAKKGIHILKWLTKLRQICNSPVLVDESTSPEGSSTKIEILMERIINLSGQHKILVFSQFVSMLDLIKERLSNENIGYTYLTGSTQKRERVVDQFQNDPDARVFLISLKAGGTGLNLTAAEYVFLVDPWWNPAIENQAIDRIYRIGQQKNVVAVRLICKDTIEEKIMILQETKTKLASDLLNTGESPFRSFSKNDFLALANSSTREMAD
;
A
#
# COMPACT_ATOMS: atom_id res chain seq x y z
N MET A 1 -34.61 -29.32 -35.91
CA MET A 1 -34.65 -30.78 -36.16
C MET A 1 -33.60 -31.43 -35.28
N ALA A 2 -34.05 -32.31 -34.37
CA ALA A 2 -33.40 -33.40 -33.61
C ALA A 2 -32.02 -33.18 -32.96
N TYR A 3 -31.75 -33.48 -31.68
CA TYR A 3 -32.51 -33.71 -30.42
C TYR A 3 -31.50 -33.39 -29.26
N PRO A 4 -31.96 -33.08 -28.03
CA PRO A 4 -31.28 -32.16 -27.09
C PRO A 4 -30.58 -32.84 -25.87
N PRO A 5 -29.84 -32.04 -25.06
CA PRO A 5 -29.08 -32.47 -23.88
C PRO A 5 -29.89 -32.34 -22.58
N PHE A 6 -29.38 -32.85 -21.46
CA PHE A 6 -29.94 -32.54 -20.14
C PHE A 6 -28.87 -32.07 -19.15
N GLU A 7 -29.08 -30.86 -18.65
CA GLU A 7 -28.41 -30.24 -17.50
C GLU A 7 -29.47 -29.62 -16.57
N ASN A 8 -29.21 -29.74 -15.27
CA ASN A 8 -29.65 -28.90 -14.12
C ASN A 8 -31.08 -28.99 -13.51
N ALA A 9 -31.08 -29.48 -12.25
CA ALA A 9 -31.63 -28.95 -10.98
C ALA A 9 -33.05 -28.34 -10.78
N VAL A 10 -33.53 -28.49 -9.51
CA VAL A 10 -34.49 -27.69 -8.68
C VAL A 10 -35.90 -28.32 -8.56
N SER A 11 -36.65 -28.45 -7.44
CA SER A 11 -36.58 -28.16 -5.98
C SER A 11 -37.72 -28.83 -5.18
N VAL A 12 -37.46 -29.20 -3.92
CA VAL A 12 -38.19 -28.86 -2.66
C VAL A 12 -39.70 -29.17 -2.45
N ASP A 13 -39.94 -29.74 -1.26
CA ASP A 13 -41.15 -29.80 -0.39
C ASP A 13 -42.38 -30.67 -0.73
N GLY A 14 -42.63 -31.64 0.18
CA GLY A 14 -43.86 -32.44 0.25
C GLY A 14 -43.78 -33.52 1.34
N PHE A 15 -43.81 -33.13 2.62
CA PHE A 15 -43.94 -34.03 3.77
C PHE A 15 -45.30 -34.73 3.81
N VAL A 16 -45.33 -36.05 4.03
CA VAL A 16 -46.36 -36.71 4.85
C VAL A 16 -45.70 -37.77 5.75
N ARG A 17 -45.91 -37.62 7.06
CA ARG A 17 -45.58 -38.58 8.13
C ARG A 17 -46.41 -39.86 8.00
N VAL A 18 -45.79 -41.02 8.22
CA VAL A 18 -46.47 -42.16 8.89
C VAL A 18 -45.54 -42.74 9.95
N GLU A 19 -46.06 -42.83 11.16
CA GLU A 19 -45.39 -43.25 12.40
C GLU A 19 -45.25 -44.78 12.52
N LYS A 20 -44.24 -45.21 13.30
CA LYS A 20 -44.12 -46.49 14.06
C LYS A 20 -44.06 -47.77 13.20
N THR A 21 -43.06 -48.65 13.24
CA THR A 21 -42.06 -49.04 14.24
C THR A 21 -40.82 -49.63 13.52
N GLY A 22 -39.97 -48.78 12.93
CA GLY A 22 -38.71 -49.24 12.29
C GLY A 22 -37.56 -49.55 13.26
N LYS A 23 -37.80 -49.42 14.58
CA LYS A 23 -36.75 -49.57 15.60
C LYS A 23 -36.49 -51.03 16.01
N GLU A 24 -37.43 -51.94 15.78
CA GLU A 24 -37.29 -53.36 16.16
C GLU A 24 -36.68 -54.23 15.06
N SER A 25 -36.70 -53.79 13.80
CA SER A 25 -36.13 -54.53 12.66
C SER A 25 -34.62 -54.32 12.49
N LEU A 26 -34.06 -53.25 13.05
CA LEU A 26 -32.63 -52.90 12.95
C LEU A 26 -31.77 -53.57 14.03
N TYR A 27 -32.35 -54.02 15.15
CA TYR A 27 -31.60 -54.76 16.18
C TYR A 27 -31.32 -56.23 15.82
N LYS A 28 -31.91 -56.76 14.74
CA LYS A 28 -31.73 -58.17 14.33
C LYS A 28 -30.56 -58.42 13.36
N TYR A 29 -29.87 -57.40 12.88
CA TYR A 29 -28.84 -57.54 11.83
C TYR A 29 -27.46 -56.91 12.11
N GLN A 30 -27.19 -56.35 13.28
CA GLN A 30 -25.85 -55.87 13.65
C GLN A 30 -25.55 -56.05 15.13
N LEU A 31 -25.36 -57.29 15.58
CA LEU A 31 -24.51 -57.61 16.72
C LEU A 31 -23.91 -59.00 16.45
N PRO A 32 -22.59 -59.13 16.21
CA PRO A 32 -21.91 -60.34 16.65
C PRO A 32 -22.12 -60.43 18.16
N GLU A 33 -22.56 -61.59 18.62
CA GLU A 33 -22.65 -61.92 20.04
C GLU A 33 -21.38 -61.47 20.77
N ALA A 34 -21.57 -60.81 21.90
CA ALA A 34 -20.53 -60.67 22.91
C ALA A 34 -20.12 -62.08 23.34
N SER A 35 -19.10 -62.63 22.67
CA SER A 35 -18.38 -63.79 23.16
C SER A 35 -17.56 -63.32 24.34
N SER A 36 -18.13 -63.56 25.53
CA SER A 36 -17.43 -64.03 26.72
C SER A 36 -15.97 -63.56 26.86
N SER A 37 -15.80 -62.44 27.55
CA SER A 37 -14.62 -62.20 28.36
C SER A 37 -14.45 -63.34 29.40
N SER A 38 -13.62 -64.35 29.09
CA SER A 38 -12.97 -65.20 30.11
C SER A 38 -11.94 -66.24 29.57
N GLU A 39 -11.22 -66.03 28.46
CA GLU A 39 -10.12 -66.96 28.06
C GLU A 39 -8.83 -66.34 27.44
N ASP A 40 -8.73 -65.03 27.21
CA ASP A 40 -7.59 -64.45 26.46
C ASP A 40 -6.44 -63.85 27.29
N ASP A 41 -6.53 -63.83 28.63
CA ASP A 41 -5.52 -63.23 29.53
C ASP A 41 -4.21 -64.04 29.68
N THR A 42 -3.99 -65.06 28.85
CA THR A 42 -2.82 -65.96 28.93
C THR A 42 -2.00 -66.07 27.65
N LYS A 43 -2.35 -65.31 26.59
CA LYS A 43 -1.62 -65.37 25.30
C LYS A 43 -0.59 -64.24 25.20
N LYS A 44 0.68 -64.61 25.04
CA LYS A 44 1.77 -63.65 24.78
C LYS A 44 1.95 -63.44 23.28
N ILE A 45 2.47 -62.27 22.90
CA ILE A 45 2.85 -61.95 21.52
C ILE A 45 4.38 -62.02 21.40
N ALA A 46 4.87 -62.64 20.34
CA ALA A 46 6.29 -62.69 20.00
C ALA A 46 6.54 -62.30 18.54
N ILE A 47 7.77 -61.88 18.28
CA ILE A 47 8.31 -61.54 16.96
C ILE A 47 9.07 -62.76 16.44
N VAL A 48 8.68 -63.26 15.28
CA VAL A 48 9.38 -64.35 14.59
C VAL A 48 10.12 -63.77 13.39
N ILE A 49 11.44 -63.88 13.39
CA ILE A 49 12.32 -63.49 12.29
C ILE A 49 12.73 -64.71 11.48
N GLY A 50 12.89 -64.57 10.17
CA GLY A 50 13.24 -65.69 9.29
C GLY A 50 13.61 -65.25 7.88
N LYS A 51 13.54 -66.20 6.93
CA LYS A 51 13.66 -65.90 5.51
C LYS A 51 12.31 -66.00 4.83
N HIS A 52 12.05 -65.12 3.88
CA HIS A 52 10.89 -65.30 3.01
C HIS A 52 11.05 -66.56 2.14
N LYS A 53 9.99 -67.39 2.08
CA LYS A 53 9.98 -68.71 1.43
C LYS A 53 10.54 -68.73 0.00
N TYR A 54 10.30 -67.68 -0.77
CA TYR A 54 10.63 -67.63 -2.21
C TYR A 54 11.81 -66.73 -2.59
N TYR A 55 12.18 -65.76 -1.75
CA TYR A 55 13.10 -64.68 -2.14
C TYR A 55 14.33 -64.58 -1.24
N SER A 56 14.44 -65.43 -0.21
CA SER A 56 15.54 -65.42 0.78
C SER A 56 15.77 -64.07 1.48
N LEU A 57 14.81 -63.13 1.38
CA LEU A 57 14.82 -61.84 2.07
C LEU A 57 14.54 -62.02 3.57
N PHE A 58 15.04 -61.10 4.39
CA PHE A 58 14.69 -61.02 5.80
C PHE A 58 13.18 -60.83 5.95
N SER A 59 12.54 -61.68 6.74
CA SER A 59 11.10 -61.63 7.00
C SER A 59 10.80 -61.56 8.49
N VAL A 60 9.69 -60.89 8.82
CA VAL A 60 9.20 -60.73 10.20
C VAL A 60 7.72 -61.04 10.27
N GLN A 61 7.30 -61.76 11.30
CA GLN A 61 5.91 -62.09 11.57
C GLN A 61 5.61 -61.93 13.05
N LEU A 62 4.38 -61.51 13.39
CA LEU A 62 3.89 -61.52 14.77
C LEU A 62 3.03 -62.74 15.02
N ILE A 63 3.27 -63.39 16.15
CA ILE A 63 2.51 -64.55 16.58
C ILE A 63 1.97 -64.34 18.00
N ALA A 64 0.79 -64.88 18.27
CA ALA A 64 0.20 -65.02 19.58
C ALA A 64 0.20 -66.49 19.99
N TYR A 65 0.66 -66.79 21.20
CA TYR A 65 0.81 -68.16 21.70
C TYR A 65 0.52 -68.28 23.20
N PRO A 66 -0.02 -69.43 23.65
CA PRO A 66 -0.03 -69.81 25.06
C PRO A 66 1.35 -70.31 25.52
N GLN A 67 1.73 -70.08 26.77
CA GLN A 67 3.03 -70.49 27.35
C GLN A 67 2.85 -71.66 28.35
N HIS A 68 3.80 -72.60 28.41
CA HIS A 68 3.89 -73.59 29.48
C HIS A 68 4.45 -72.96 30.78
N GLU A 69 4.19 -73.56 31.95
CA GLU A 69 4.75 -73.10 33.25
C GLU A 69 6.30 -73.06 33.28
N ASN A 70 6.95 -73.83 32.41
CA ASN A 70 8.42 -73.85 32.23
C ASN A 70 8.94 -72.83 31.18
N GLY A 71 8.07 -71.97 30.65
CA GLY A 71 8.44 -70.90 29.73
C GLY A 71 8.43 -71.26 28.23
N LEU A 72 8.20 -72.52 27.85
CA LEU A 72 8.20 -72.95 26.44
C LEU A 72 6.88 -72.62 25.72
N ILE A 73 6.96 -72.35 24.40
CA ILE A 73 5.80 -72.04 23.55
C ILE A 73 4.89 -73.27 23.38
N LYS A 74 3.60 -73.13 23.66
CA LYS A 74 2.58 -74.17 23.46
C LYS A 74 1.78 -73.89 22.17
N GLY A 75 1.44 -74.93 21.41
CA GLY A 75 0.53 -74.81 20.26
C GLY A 75 -0.95 -74.79 20.67
N PRO A 76 -1.86 -74.21 19.86
CA PRO A 76 -1.65 -73.66 18.51
C PRO A 76 -1.17 -72.20 18.50
N ILE A 77 -0.25 -71.89 17.58
CA ILE A 77 0.23 -70.52 17.31
C ILE A 77 -0.78 -69.82 16.39
N LYS A 78 -1.17 -68.58 16.72
CA LYS A 78 -2.01 -67.74 15.85
C LYS A 78 -1.21 -66.57 15.29
N PHE A 79 -1.30 -66.29 13.99
CA PHE A 79 -0.68 -65.11 13.40
C PHE A 79 -1.46 -63.84 13.77
N VAL A 80 -0.73 -62.80 14.18
CA VAL A 80 -1.29 -61.50 14.51
C VAL A 80 -1.10 -60.58 13.31
N ASN A 81 -2.17 -59.93 12.86
CA ASN A 81 -2.08 -58.95 11.79
C ASN A 81 -1.73 -57.56 12.38
N PRO A 82 -0.53 -57.03 12.13
CA PRO A 82 -0.07 -55.76 12.69
C PRO A 82 -0.93 -54.55 12.30
N ILE A 83 -1.63 -54.59 11.16
CA ILE A 83 -2.46 -53.45 10.68
C ILE A 83 -3.55 -53.08 11.70
N HIS A 84 -4.16 -54.05 12.38
CA HIS A 84 -5.18 -53.77 13.40
C HIS A 84 -4.62 -53.00 14.61
N HIS A 85 -3.32 -53.16 14.90
CA HIS A 85 -2.66 -52.45 15.98
C HIS A 85 -2.23 -51.04 15.57
N VAL A 86 -2.01 -50.77 14.27
CA VAL A 86 -1.73 -49.42 13.76
C VAL A 86 -2.92 -48.48 13.96
N TRP A 87 -4.14 -48.95 13.68
CA TRP A 87 -5.35 -48.11 13.79
C TRP A 87 -5.75 -47.77 15.23
N ASN A 88 -5.32 -48.58 16.20
CA ASN A 88 -5.71 -48.46 17.60
C ASN A 88 -4.60 -47.87 18.50
N ASN A 89 -3.48 -47.42 17.93
CA ASN A 89 -2.33 -46.93 18.69
C ASN A 89 -1.98 -45.48 18.34
N ASN A 90 -1.77 -44.65 19.36
CA ASN A 90 -1.44 -43.22 19.22
C ASN A 90 0.02 -42.89 19.58
N TYR A 91 0.83 -43.87 19.95
CA TYR A 91 2.23 -43.68 20.31
C TYR A 91 3.12 -43.80 19.05
N PRO A 92 3.90 -42.74 18.69
CA PRO A 92 4.70 -42.72 17.47
C PRO A 92 5.71 -43.87 17.33
N ASP A 93 6.31 -44.30 18.45
CA ASP A 93 7.31 -45.37 18.45
C ASP A 93 6.69 -46.75 18.19
N ASP A 94 5.50 -47.01 18.73
CA ASP A 94 4.75 -48.24 18.47
C ASP A 94 4.25 -48.28 17.03
N LEU A 95 3.81 -47.15 16.49
CA LEU A 95 3.41 -47.02 15.09
C LEU A 95 4.59 -47.31 14.15
N LYS A 96 5.77 -46.72 14.40
CA LYS A 96 7.00 -47.01 13.65
C LYS A 96 7.37 -48.50 13.74
N PHE A 97 7.24 -49.12 14.91
CA PHE A 97 7.47 -50.55 15.10
C PHE A 97 6.51 -51.41 14.26
N TYR A 98 5.20 -51.19 14.33
CA TYR A 98 4.23 -51.98 13.56
C TYR A 98 4.35 -51.76 12.05
N LEU A 99 4.65 -50.54 11.60
CA LEU A 99 4.94 -50.26 10.19
C LEU A 99 6.20 -51.00 9.72
N ALA A 100 7.23 -51.10 10.56
CA ALA A 100 8.42 -51.89 10.26
C ALA A 100 8.11 -53.39 10.13
N VAL A 101 7.29 -53.94 11.04
CA VAL A 101 6.81 -55.33 10.93
C VAL A 101 6.06 -55.55 9.62
N ILE A 102 5.13 -54.66 9.26
CA ILE A 102 4.37 -54.74 8.00
C ILE A 102 5.30 -54.77 6.79
N LYS A 103 6.28 -53.86 6.74
CA LYS A 103 7.26 -53.76 5.65
C LYS A 103 7.98 -55.10 5.42
N PHE A 104 8.45 -55.74 6.49
CA PHE A 104 9.18 -57.01 6.42
C PHE A 104 8.28 -58.26 6.40
N GLN A 105 6.96 -58.11 6.51
CA GLN A 105 6.01 -59.20 6.34
C GLN A 105 5.65 -59.42 4.86
N THR A 106 5.71 -58.36 4.04
CA THR A 106 5.45 -58.38 2.60
C THR A 106 6.73 -58.47 1.76
N LEU A 107 6.60 -58.69 0.46
CA LEU A 107 7.73 -58.58 -0.47
C LEU A 107 8.18 -57.12 -0.58
N TYR A 108 9.48 -56.86 -0.42
CA TYR A 108 10.08 -55.52 -0.54
C TYR A 108 11.37 -55.57 -1.37
N GLU A 109 11.73 -54.43 -1.96
CA GLU A 109 13.04 -54.23 -2.56
C GLU A 109 14.03 -53.76 -1.49
N LYS A 110 15.22 -54.39 -1.45
CA LYS A 110 16.27 -53.98 -0.52
C LYS A 110 16.68 -52.54 -0.81
N SER A 111 16.65 -51.69 0.20
CA SER A 111 17.04 -50.28 0.08
C SER A 111 17.83 -49.82 1.31
N PRO A 112 18.67 -48.78 1.20
CA PRO A 112 19.31 -48.18 2.37
C PRO A 112 18.32 -47.69 3.45
N GLN A 113 17.07 -47.39 3.07
CA GLN A 113 16.00 -46.98 3.99
C GLN A 113 15.48 -48.13 4.86
N ASP A 114 15.88 -49.37 4.59
CA ASP A 114 15.51 -50.54 5.39
C ASP A 114 16.10 -50.47 6.80
N ILE A 115 17.26 -49.83 6.98
CA ILE A 115 17.90 -49.67 8.29
C ILE A 115 16.99 -48.93 9.27
N GLU A 116 16.32 -47.85 8.87
CA GLU A 116 15.43 -47.10 9.77
C GLU A 116 14.22 -47.94 10.20
N SER A 117 13.72 -48.81 9.30
CA SER A 117 12.68 -49.78 9.63
C SER A 117 13.20 -50.85 10.59
N LEU A 118 14.43 -51.35 10.39
CA LEU A 118 15.07 -52.32 11.29
C LEU A 118 15.38 -51.72 12.66
N LYS A 119 15.81 -50.46 12.75
CA LYS A 119 16.01 -49.75 14.02
C LYS A 119 14.70 -49.68 14.80
N ALA A 120 13.59 -49.30 14.13
CA ALA A 120 12.28 -49.29 14.76
C ALA A 120 11.83 -50.68 15.24
N LEU A 121 12.12 -51.73 14.46
CA LEU A 121 11.85 -53.12 14.84
C LEU A 121 12.67 -53.56 16.07
N VAL A 122 13.99 -53.32 16.06
CA VAL A 122 14.93 -53.75 17.11
C VAL A 122 14.72 -52.96 18.41
N ARG A 123 14.37 -51.68 18.33
CA ARG A 123 14.02 -50.87 19.50
C ARG A 123 12.85 -51.47 20.30
N ASN A 124 11.93 -52.15 19.60
CA ASN A 124 10.88 -52.99 20.19
C ASN A 124 10.26 -52.38 21.46
N PRO A 125 9.58 -51.22 21.38
CA PRO A 125 9.06 -50.50 22.54
C PRO A 125 8.07 -51.35 23.37
N LEU A 126 7.41 -52.30 22.71
CA LEU A 126 6.44 -53.24 23.27
C LEU A 126 7.08 -54.45 23.99
N ARG A 127 8.41 -54.60 23.88
CA ARG A 127 9.22 -55.64 24.54
C ARG A 127 8.75 -57.08 24.23
N TYR A 128 8.34 -57.34 23.00
CA TYR A 128 8.00 -58.70 22.56
C TYR A 128 9.25 -59.58 22.43
N ASP A 129 9.12 -60.86 22.77
CA ASP A 129 10.22 -61.82 22.66
C ASP A 129 10.56 -62.09 21.19
N PHE A 130 11.85 -62.20 20.85
CA PHE A 130 12.32 -62.54 19.51
C PHE A 130 12.59 -64.04 19.38
N TYR A 131 12.13 -64.62 18.26
CA TYR A 131 12.38 -66.00 17.88
C TYR A 131 12.86 -66.10 16.44
N LEU A 132 13.80 -67.00 16.17
CA LEU A 132 14.26 -67.32 14.82
C LEU A 132 13.53 -68.56 14.30
N HIS A 133 12.90 -68.44 13.13
CA HIS A 133 12.31 -69.56 12.41
C HIS A 133 13.37 -70.31 11.62
N ASP A 134 13.54 -71.59 11.94
CA ASP A 134 14.35 -72.53 11.18
C ASP A 134 13.50 -73.28 10.15
N HIS A 135 13.64 -72.87 8.88
CA HIS A 135 12.95 -73.50 7.75
C HIS A 135 13.41 -74.94 7.49
N SER A 136 14.56 -75.37 8.00
CA SER A 136 15.02 -76.76 7.84
C SER A 136 14.18 -77.74 8.67
N LEU A 137 13.57 -77.28 9.76
CA LEU A 137 12.74 -78.08 10.66
C LEU A 137 11.26 -78.11 10.25
N SER A 138 10.73 -77.00 9.74
CA SER A 138 9.36 -76.94 9.19
C SER A 138 9.17 -75.71 8.30
N GLU A 139 8.43 -75.86 7.20
CA GLU A 139 8.02 -74.72 6.37
C GLU A 139 7.09 -73.74 7.10
N LYS A 140 6.28 -74.22 8.05
CA LYS A 140 5.36 -73.39 8.83
C LYS A 140 5.98 -73.03 10.18
N VAL A 141 5.58 -71.88 10.72
CA VAL A 141 5.95 -71.48 12.09
C VAL A 141 5.21 -72.39 13.07
N THR A 142 5.95 -73.25 13.75
CA THR A 142 5.47 -74.19 14.76
C THR A 142 6.36 -74.10 15.99
N PRO A 143 5.92 -74.51 17.20
CA PRO A 143 6.76 -74.44 18.39
C PRO A 143 8.10 -75.18 18.27
N ARG A 144 8.20 -76.20 17.40
CA ARG A 144 9.45 -76.96 17.16
C ARG A 144 10.37 -76.32 16.12
N SER A 145 9.87 -75.40 15.29
CA SER A 145 10.64 -74.74 14.23
C SER A 145 11.14 -73.34 14.64
N ILE A 146 10.90 -72.90 15.87
CA ILE A 146 11.35 -71.60 16.36
C ILE A 146 12.29 -71.73 17.56
N THR A 147 13.33 -70.90 17.60
CA THR A 147 14.30 -70.84 18.70
C THR A 147 14.41 -69.41 19.24
N PRO A 148 14.49 -69.20 20.56
CA PRO A 148 14.59 -67.86 21.12
C PRO A 148 15.91 -67.20 20.70
N VAL A 149 15.85 -65.91 20.37
CA VAL A 149 17.01 -65.09 20.00
C VAL A 149 17.03 -63.81 20.81
N THR A 150 18.20 -63.42 21.28
CA THR A 150 18.40 -62.14 21.94
C THR A 150 18.95 -61.13 20.94
N ILE A 151 18.18 -60.08 20.67
CA ILE A 151 18.61 -58.94 19.86
C ILE A 151 18.97 -57.78 20.79
N SER A 152 20.17 -57.24 20.64
CA SER A 152 20.65 -56.07 21.36
C SER A 152 20.44 -54.80 20.53
N THR A 153 20.19 -53.69 21.23
CA THR A 153 20.14 -52.33 20.67
C THR A 153 21.51 -51.66 20.62
N GLU A 154 22.58 -52.34 21.07
CA GLU A 154 23.94 -51.80 20.98
C GLU A 154 24.42 -51.75 19.54
N ALA A 155 24.82 -50.55 19.09
CA ALA A 155 25.32 -50.35 17.74
C ALA A 155 26.71 -50.97 17.56
N ALA A 156 26.86 -51.78 16.52
CA ALA A 156 28.15 -52.29 16.09
C ALA A 156 28.98 -51.19 15.43
N LYS A 157 30.20 -50.99 15.92
CA LYS A 157 31.18 -50.07 15.36
C LYS A 157 32.40 -50.85 14.91
N VAL A 158 33.14 -50.26 13.97
CA VAL A 158 34.41 -50.79 13.52
C VAL A 158 35.49 -49.78 13.82
N ASN A 159 36.65 -50.26 14.24
CA ASN A 159 37.88 -49.49 14.23
C ASN A 159 38.86 -50.17 13.28
N VAL A 160 39.41 -49.41 12.33
CA VAL A 160 40.44 -49.91 11.42
C VAL A 160 41.79 -49.42 11.93
N ILE A 161 42.70 -50.33 12.21
CA ILE A 161 44.03 -50.05 12.75
C ILE A 161 45.05 -50.37 11.67
N VAL A 162 45.87 -49.40 11.30
CA VAL A 162 46.96 -49.56 10.34
C VAL A 162 48.28 -49.52 11.08
N ASP A 163 49.03 -50.61 11.01
CA ASP A 163 50.38 -50.73 11.56
C ASP A 163 51.41 -50.84 10.43
N ARG A 164 52.67 -50.48 10.72
CA ARG A 164 53.77 -50.48 9.76
C ARG A 164 54.96 -51.26 10.32
N THR A 165 55.38 -52.30 9.59
CA THR A 165 56.63 -53.03 9.84
C THR A 165 57.71 -52.60 8.82
N GLU A 166 58.93 -53.14 8.95
CA GLU A 166 60.04 -52.81 8.03
C GLU A 166 59.77 -53.17 6.57
N THR A 167 58.88 -54.15 6.30
CA THR A 167 58.67 -54.70 4.95
C THR A 167 57.22 -54.65 4.45
N PHE A 168 56.22 -54.40 5.30
CA PHE A 168 54.80 -54.35 4.93
C PHE A 168 53.95 -53.47 5.84
N TYR A 169 52.76 -53.11 5.37
CA TYR A 169 51.68 -52.51 6.17
C TYR A 169 50.66 -53.57 6.56
N THR A 170 50.25 -53.57 7.83
CA THR A 170 49.21 -54.48 8.34
C THR A 170 47.98 -53.67 8.70
N ILE A 171 46.85 -53.97 8.07
CA ILE A 171 45.55 -53.33 8.31
C ILE A 171 44.68 -54.31 9.06
N LYS A 172 44.41 -54.04 10.33
CA LYS A 172 43.54 -54.84 11.19
C LYS A 172 42.20 -54.14 11.37
N CYS A 173 41.13 -54.91 11.38
CA CYS A 173 39.80 -54.43 11.65
C CYS A 173 39.35 -55.00 12.99
N GLU A 174 38.85 -54.16 13.88
CA GLU A 174 38.30 -54.56 15.17
C GLU A 174 36.81 -54.24 15.22
N LEU A 175 36.00 -55.24 15.52
CA LEU A 175 34.56 -55.07 15.73
C LEU A 175 34.31 -54.71 17.19
N VAL A 176 33.81 -53.50 17.44
CA VAL A 176 33.51 -52.98 18.77
C VAL A 176 32.01 -52.90 18.95
N ILE A 177 31.48 -53.63 19.93
CA ILE A 177 30.07 -53.60 20.30
C ILE A 177 30.00 -53.23 21.78
N GLY A 178 29.35 -52.10 22.09
CA GLY A 178 29.35 -51.53 23.43
C GLY A 178 30.77 -51.14 23.88
N LYS A 179 31.31 -51.88 24.85
CA LYS A 179 32.70 -51.73 25.36
C LYS A 179 33.59 -52.95 25.04
N THR A 180 33.05 -53.94 24.34
CA THR A 180 33.71 -55.22 24.11
C THR A 180 34.22 -55.29 22.67
N VAL A 181 35.45 -55.77 22.51
CA VAL A 181 36.05 -56.01 21.20
C VAL A 181 35.86 -57.48 20.85
N TYR A 182 35.24 -57.74 19.71
CA TYR A 182 34.97 -59.09 19.21
C TYR A 182 35.94 -59.44 18.08
N SER A 183 36.45 -60.67 18.10
CA SER A 183 37.16 -61.25 16.96
C SER A 183 36.17 -61.65 15.86
N PHE A 184 36.52 -61.38 14.61
CA PHE A 184 35.70 -61.72 13.44
C PHE A 184 35.42 -63.23 13.33
N GLU A 185 36.32 -64.10 13.81
CA GLU A 185 36.14 -65.55 13.84
C GLU A 185 34.92 -65.98 14.67
N ARG A 186 34.58 -65.22 15.71
CA ARG A 186 33.49 -65.52 16.64
C ARG A 186 32.16 -64.87 16.24
N CYS A 187 32.12 -64.20 15.09
CA CYS A 187 30.96 -63.44 14.66
C CYS A 187 30.44 -63.92 13.29
N THR A 188 29.13 -64.07 13.17
CA THR A 188 28.46 -64.48 11.91
C THR A 188 27.52 -63.41 11.40
N LEU A 189 27.58 -63.12 10.09
CA LEU A 189 26.63 -62.22 9.45
C LEU A 189 25.36 -62.99 9.13
N ARG A 190 24.20 -62.46 9.52
CA ARG A 190 22.88 -63.03 9.28
C ARG A 190 21.98 -62.00 8.60
N PHE A 191 21.32 -62.45 7.53
CA PHE A 191 20.36 -61.67 6.75
C PHE A 191 20.87 -60.34 6.20
N ASP A 192 22.18 -60.17 6.05
CA ASP A 192 22.83 -58.94 5.55
C ASP A 192 22.56 -57.68 6.38
N TYR A 193 22.11 -57.83 7.64
CA TYR A 193 21.83 -56.70 8.54
C TYR A 193 22.32 -56.94 9.98
N PHE A 194 22.36 -58.20 10.39
CA PHE A 194 22.67 -58.58 11.77
C PHE A 194 24.04 -59.23 11.87
N ILE A 195 24.76 -58.87 12.91
CA ILE A 195 26.01 -59.49 13.33
C ILE A 195 25.70 -60.32 14.57
N VAL A 196 26.04 -61.61 14.54
CA VAL A 196 25.78 -62.54 15.63
C VAL A 196 27.08 -62.93 16.30
N CYS A 197 27.27 -62.53 17.55
CA CYS A 197 28.43 -62.89 18.36
C CYS A 197 27.94 -63.53 19.67
N GLU A 198 28.51 -64.67 20.07
CA GLU A 198 28.18 -65.37 21.33
C GLU A 198 26.66 -65.55 21.57
N ASN A 199 25.92 -65.93 20.54
CA ASN A 199 24.45 -66.13 20.56
C ASN A 199 23.59 -64.85 20.73
N GLN A 200 24.18 -63.65 20.69
CA GLN A 200 23.46 -62.37 20.65
C GLN A 200 23.54 -61.73 19.27
N TRP A 201 22.45 -61.07 18.85
CA TRP A 201 22.30 -60.44 17.54
C TRP A 201 22.38 -58.92 17.68
N PHE A 202 23.17 -58.28 16.84
CA PHE A 202 23.41 -56.84 16.83
C PHE A 202 23.08 -56.26 15.45
N LEU A 203 22.35 -55.17 15.41
CA LEU A 203 22.02 -54.47 14.15
C LEU A 203 23.20 -53.60 13.71
N CYS A 204 23.62 -53.71 12.45
CA CYS A 204 24.57 -52.77 11.85
C CYS A 204 23.81 -51.56 11.29
N GLU A 205 23.90 -50.41 11.95
CA GLU A 205 23.14 -49.20 11.59
C GLU A 205 23.70 -48.43 10.38
N ASN A 206 24.86 -48.81 9.87
CA ASN A 206 25.49 -48.20 8.71
C ASN A 206 25.91 -49.27 7.70
N ILE A 207 25.46 -49.12 6.44
CA ILE A 207 25.74 -50.05 5.34
C ILE A 207 27.22 -50.05 4.95
N ASP A 208 27.91 -48.91 5.00
CA ASP A 208 29.34 -48.85 4.71
C ASP A 208 30.13 -49.60 5.77
N THR A 209 29.75 -49.45 7.06
CA THR A 209 30.33 -50.25 8.15
C THR A 209 30.07 -51.73 7.93
N LEU A 210 28.88 -52.12 7.48
CA LEU A 210 28.56 -53.52 7.17
C LEU A 210 29.43 -54.06 6.02
N HIS A 211 29.64 -53.28 4.96
CA HIS A 211 30.53 -53.66 3.86
C HIS A 211 31.98 -53.82 4.32
N VAL A 212 32.46 -52.94 5.21
CA VAL A 212 33.78 -53.06 5.83
C VAL A 212 33.87 -54.36 6.65
N ILE A 213 32.85 -54.67 7.45
CA ILE A 213 32.80 -55.91 8.25
C ILE A 213 32.79 -57.14 7.34
N ALA A 214 31.99 -57.14 6.28
CA ALA A 214 31.92 -58.25 5.33
C ALA A 214 33.26 -58.48 4.63
N TYR A 215 33.91 -57.41 4.15
CA TYR A 215 35.21 -57.49 3.48
C TYR A 215 36.32 -58.01 4.41
N PHE A 216 36.44 -57.44 5.62
CA PHE A 216 37.48 -57.89 6.56
C PHE A 216 37.20 -59.27 7.13
N LYS A 217 35.95 -59.73 7.12
CA LYS A 217 35.63 -61.12 7.48
C LYS A 217 36.15 -62.13 6.47
N GLU A 218 36.16 -61.81 5.17
CA GLU A 218 36.78 -62.67 4.14
C GLU A 218 38.30 -62.76 4.29
N CYS A 219 38.91 -61.78 4.98
CA CYS A 219 40.34 -61.67 5.20
C CYS A 219 40.75 -62.02 6.65
N ASP A 220 39.94 -62.80 7.39
CA ASP A 220 40.20 -63.16 8.80
C ASP A 220 40.54 -61.97 9.72
N GLY A 221 39.95 -60.80 9.45
CA GLY A 221 40.11 -59.58 10.25
C GLY A 221 41.41 -58.80 10.01
N SER A 222 42.32 -59.26 9.14
CA SER A 222 43.56 -58.55 8.85
C SER A 222 44.05 -58.69 7.41
N LEU A 223 44.57 -57.60 6.85
CA LEU A 223 45.14 -57.53 5.50
C LEU A 223 46.59 -57.09 5.58
N THR A 224 47.47 -57.70 4.78
CA THR A 224 48.88 -57.29 4.67
C THR A 224 49.16 -56.76 3.27
N LEU A 225 49.70 -55.54 3.16
CA LEU A 225 50.00 -54.86 1.90
C LEU A 225 51.48 -54.47 1.80
N SER A 226 52.01 -54.45 0.58
CA SER A 226 53.38 -53.99 0.30
C SER A 226 53.45 -52.45 0.30
N TYR A 227 54.66 -51.89 0.39
CA TYR A 227 54.89 -50.44 0.33
C TYR A 227 54.40 -49.80 -0.97
N ASP A 228 54.47 -50.52 -2.09
CA ASP A 228 54.03 -49.99 -3.40
C ASP A 228 52.50 -49.99 -3.56
N THR A 229 51.81 -50.89 -2.87
CA THR A 229 50.35 -51.08 -3.02
C THR A 229 49.55 -50.29 -1.98
N PHE A 230 50.14 -50.05 -0.80
CA PHE A 230 49.49 -49.35 0.30
C PHE A 230 49.01 -47.92 -0.04
N PRO A 231 49.77 -47.05 -0.75
CA PRO A 231 49.33 -45.70 -1.06
C PRO A 231 48.03 -45.65 -1.89
N ASN A 232 47.89 -46.55 -2.86
CA ASN A 232 46.68 -46.67 -3.67
C ASN A 232 45.51 -47.16 -2.80
N PHE A 233 45.74 -48.16 -1.95
CA PHE A 233 44.71 -48.63 -1.00
C PHE A 233 44.30 -47.55 0.01
N GLN A 234 45.25 -46.76 0.50
CA GLN A 234 44.99 -45.64 1.40
C GLN A 234 44.12 -44.57 0.72
N HIS A 235 44.44 -44.23 -0.53
CA HIS A 235 43.69 -43.23 -1.31
C HIS A 235 42.30 -43.74 -1.72
N ASP A 236 42.19 -44.94 -2.27
CA ASP A 236 40.95 -45.42 -2.89
C ASP A 236 39.97 -46.04 -1.89
N VAL A 237 40.49 -46.63 -0.80
CA VAL A 237 39.70 -47.42 0.16
C VAL A 237 39.67 -46.75 1.53
N LEU A 238 40.83 -46.54 2.18
CA LEU A 238 40.86 -46.00 3.55
C LEU A 238 40.29 -44.58 3.62
N SER A 239 40.58 -43.71 2.65
CA SER A 239 40.06 -42.33 2.64
C SER A 239 38.53 -42.24 2.56
N ARG A 240 37.88 -43.23 1.92
CA ARG A 240 36.41 -43.32 1.85
C ARG A 240 35.83 -43.88 3.14
N ILE A 241 36.49 -44.89 3.72
CA ILE A 241 36.11 -45.48 5.01
C ILE A 241 36.25 -44.44 6.14
N GLU A 242 37.29 -43.59 6.11
CA GLU A 242 37.52 -42.50 7.07
C GLU A 242 36.38 -41.47 7.16
N MET A 243 35.46 -41.45 6.18
CA MET A 243 34.28 -40.59 6.25
C MET A 243 33.32 -41.05 7.36
N HIS A 244 33.14 -42.36 7.56
CA HIS A 244 32.15 -42.95 8.46
C HIS A 244 32.76 -43.79 9.60
N THR A 245 34.01 -44.22 9.47
CA THR A 245 34.69 -45.13 10.40
C THR A 245 36.03 -44.53 10.85
N SER A 246 36.44 -44.77 12.10
CA SER A 246 37.76 -44.35 12.56
C SER A 246 38.84 -45.24 11.97
N VAL A 247 39.86 -44.61 11.38
CA VAL A 247 41.10 -45.28 10.96
C VAL A 247 42.24 -44.73 11.82
N GLU A 248 42.87 -45.61 12.58
CA GLU A 248 43.99 -45.29 13.47
C GLU A 248 45.29 -45.84 12.89
N TYR A 249 46.26 -44.96 12.63
CA TYR A 249 47.56 -45.36 12.12
C TYR A 249 48.59 -45.35 13.26
N LEU A 250 49.01 -46.53 13.71
CA LEU A 250 49.88 -46.69 14.89
C LEU A 250 51.29 -46.11 14.71
N TYR A 251 51.74 -45.96 13.46
CA TYR A 251 53.05 -45.40 13.12
C TYR A 251 53.06 -43.87 13.04
N HIS A 252 51.90 -43.19 13.09
CA HIS A 252 51.85 -41.74 13.19
C HIS A 252 52.03 -41.30 14.65
N LYS A 253 53.07 -40.52 14.93
CA LYS A 253 53.24 -39.89 16.25
C LYS A 253 52.16 -38.81 16.43
N LYS A 254 51.56 -38.73 17.62
CA LYS A 254 50.66 -37.61 17.98
C LYS A 254 51.48 -36.31 17.98
N ALA A 255 50.97 -35.27 17.30
CA ALA A 255 51.66 -34.00 17.22
C ALA A 255 51.81 -33.36 18.63
N THR A 256 53.02 -32.92 18.97
CA THR A 256 53.25 -32.15 20.20
C THR A 256 52.73 -30.71 20.07
N ALA A 257 52.40 -30.07 21.19
CA ALA A 257 51.90 -28.68 21.22
C ALA A 257 52.84 -27.67 20.51
N SER A 258 54.15 -27.94 20.48
CA SER A 258 55.14 -27.14 19.76
C SER A 258 55.06 -27.32 18.24
N GLN A 259 54.83 -28.56 17.77
CA GLN A 259 54.67 -28.89 16.35
C GLN A 259 53.35 -28.32 15.77
N ILE A 260 52.26 -28.35 16.54
CA ILE A 260 50.97 -27.75 16.16
C ILE A 260 51.07 -26.22 16.03
N LYS A 261 51.86 -25.57 16.90
CA LYS A 261 52.11 -24.11 16.81
C LYS A 261 52.94 -23.73 15.58
N LYS A 262 53.91 -24.56 15.17
CA LYS A 262 54.75 -24.32 13.99
C LYS A 262 54.04 -24.59 12.65
N SER A 263 53.05 -25.49 12.63
CA SER A 263 52.30 -25.84 11.40
C SER A 263 51.15 -24.87 11.06
N GLY A 264 50.83 -23.92 11.94
CA GLY A 264 49.74 -22.95 11.74
C GLY A 264 48.31 -23.51 11.93
N ILE A 265 48.16 -24.84 12.01
CA ILE A 265 46.87 -25.55 12.13
C ILE A 265 46.12 -25.23 13.44
N GLY A 266 46.83 -24.75 14.47
CA GLY A 266 46.24 -24.35 15.75
C GLY A 266 46.16 -22.84 16.03
N GLN A 267 46.55 -21.96 15.08
CA GLN A 267 46.55 -20.50 15.31
C GLN A 267 45.25 -19.82 14.89
N SER A 268 44.52 -20.38 13.92
CA SER A 268 43.21 -19.88 13.49
C SER A 268 42.28 -21.03 13.11
N THR A 269 41.19 -21.18 13.85
CA THR A 269 40.08 -22.08 13.52
C THR A 269 38.88 -21.25 13.06
N GLU A 270 38.33 -21.54 11.88
CA GLU A 270 37.18 -20.83 11.32
C GLU A 270 36.00 -21.80 11.15
N ARG A 271 34.80 -21.37 11.57
CA ARG A 271 33.55 -22.11 11.35
C ARG A 271 32.94 -21.66 10.03
N ILE A 272 32.64 -22.60 9.14
CA ILE A 272 32.13 -22.34 7.80
C ILE A 272 30.88 -23.19 7.56
N ILE A 273 29.88 -22.60 6.92
CA ILE A 273 28.72 -23.33 6.38
C ILE A 273 28.75 -23.22 4.86
N TYR A 274 28.81 -24.37 4.19
CA TYR A 274 28.58 -24.45 2.76
C TYR A 274 27.12 -24.77 2.47
N LEU A 275 26.50 -23.94 1.65
CA LEU A 275 25.15 -24.14 1.15
C LEU A 275 25.21 -24.60 -0.31
N SER A 276 24.49 -25.67 -0.64
CA SER A 276 24.34 -26.11 -2.03
C SER A 276 22.94 -26.65 -2.31
N ASP A 277 22.58 -26.70 -3.59
CA ASP A 277 21.30 -27.28 -4.02
C ASP A 277 21.35 -28.80 -4.10
N LEU A 278 20.29 -29.44 -3.61
CA LEU A 278 19.98 -30.84 -3.84
C LEU A 278 18.48 -30.97 -4.13
N ASP A 279 18.10 -30.96 -5.41
CA ASP A 279 16.72 -30.97 -5.88
C ASP A 279 15.84 -29.90 -5.20
N ASN A 280 14.90 -30.35 -4.35
CA ASN A 280 13.96 -29.50 -3.60
C ASN A 280 14.50 -29.07 -2.22
N PHE A 281 15.74 -29.41 -1.90
CA PHE A 281 16.40 -29.15 -0.63
C PHE A 281 17.62 -28.25 -0.81
N VAL A 282 17.95 -27.52 0.25
CA VAL A 282 19.23 -26.83 0.42
C VAL A 282 20.02 -27.67 1.42
N THR A 283 21.20 -28.10 1.02
CA THR A 283 22.13 -28.75 1.94
C THR A 283 22.89 -27.72 2.74
N ILE A 284 23.20 -28.05 3.99
CA ILE A 284 23.92 -27.24 4.95
C ILE A 284 25.05 -28.12 5.44
N ASN A 285 26.25 -27.89 4.91
CA ASN A 285 27.45 -28.65 5.26
C ASN A 285 28.34 -27.83 6.21
N PRO A 286 28.32 -28.13 7.51
CA PRO A 286 29.15 -27.44 8.49
C PRO A 286 30.58 -27.97 8.49
N VAL A 287 31.52 -27.05 8.35
CA VAL A 287 32.96 -27.30 8.18
C VAL A 287 33.74 -26.47 9.18
N ILE A 288 34.76 -27.07 9.79
CA ILE A 288 35.78 -26.31 10.52
C ILE A 288 37.05 -26.32 9.69
N ARG A 289 37.59 -25.13 9.44
CA ARG A 289 38.89 -24.94 8.81
C ARG A 289 39.95 -24.83 9.90
N TYR A 290 40.91 -25.76 9.89
CA TYR A 290 42.08 -25.80 10.76
C TYR A 290 43.31 -25.41 9.93
N GLY A 291 43.73 -24.14 10.00
CA GLY A 291 44.76 -23.60 9.10
C GLY A 291 44.31 -23.65 7.63
N ASN A 292 44.93 -24.51 6.81
CA ASN A 292 44.58 -24.72 5.40
C ASN A 292 43.68 -25.95 5.16
N THR A 293 43.37 -26.71 6.21
CA THR A 293 42.64 -27.98 6.08
C THR A 293 41.19 -27.80 6.50
N GLU A 294 40.25 -28.08 5.59
CA GLU A 294 38.83 -28.07 5.86
C GLU A 294 38.33 -29.47 6.21
N VAL A 295 37.63 -29.58 7.35
CA VAL A 295 37.07 -30.84 7.83
C VAL A 295 35.57 -30.66 8.08
N PRO A 296 34.69 -31.35 7.31
CA PRO A 296 33.27 -31.43 7.62
C PRO A 296 33.06 -32.12 8.96
N ILE A 297 32.33 -31.47 9.87
CA ILE A 297 32.30 -31.89 11.27
C ILE A 297 31.61 -33.23 11.49
N LEU A 298 30.72 -33.64 10.58
CA LEU A 298 30.02 -34.92 10.63
C LEU A 298 30.89 -36.11 10.17
N THR A 299 32.09 -35.88 9.62
CA THR A 299 33.02 -36.95 9.22
C THR A 299 33.85 -37.48 10.38
N LYS A 300 34.40 -38.70 10.26
CA LYS A 300 35.42 -39.26 11.17
C LYS A 300 36.87 -39.02 10.73
N LYS A 301 37.04 -38.23 9.66
CA LYS A 301 38.33 -37.89 9.08
C LYS A 301 39.25 -37.24 10.11
N GLN A 302 40.49 -37.71 10.17
CA GLN A 302 41.55 -37.16 11.00
C GLN A 302 42.32 -36.07 10.25
N ILE A 303 42.99 -35.20 11.01
CA ILE A 303 43.86 -34.15 10.46
C ILE A 303 45.30 -34.65 10.54
N TYR A 304 46.03 -34.57 9.44
CA TYR A 304 47.44 -34.90 9.37
C TYR A 304 48.26 -33.67 8.97
N ILE A 305 49.42 -33.50 9.59
CA ILE A 305 50.43 -32.53 9.19
C ILE A 305 51.76 -33.24 8.97
N HIS A 306 52.67 -32.63 8.21
CA HIS A 306 54.03 -33.16 8.06
C HIS A 306 54.95 -32.54 9.12
N ASP A 307 55.79 -33.36 9.74
CA ASP A 307 56.89 -32.89 10.60
C ASP A 307 58.08 -32.40 9.75
N THR A 308 59.15 -31.94 10.43
CA THR A 308 60.37 -31.42 9.77
C THR A 308 61.12 -32.47 8.95
N ASP A 309 60.86 -33.75 9.20
CA ASP A 309 61.49 -34.88 8.51
C ASP A 309 60.55 -35.47 7.42
N GLY A 310 59.41 -34.82 7.15
CA GLY A 310 58.42 -35.21 6.15
C GLY A 310 57.41 -36.27 6.61
N ASN A 311 57.51 -36.77 7.85
CA ASN A 311 56.59 -37.78 8.37
C ASN A 311 55.23 -37.17 8.70
N GLN A 312 54.16 -37.90 8.41
CA GLN A 312 52.81 -37.51 8.82
C GLN A 312 52.62 -37.72 10.33
N ILE A 313 52.15 -36.67 11.01
CA ILE A 313 51.75 -36.68 12.41
C ILE A 313 50.28 -36.26 12.51
N SER A 314 49.53 -36.90 13.41
CA SER A 314 48.10 -36.64 13.59
C SER A 314 47.83 -35.47 14.53
N VAL A 315 46.84 -34.65 14.19
CA VAL A 315 46.38 -33.50 14.98
C VAL A 315 44.96 -33.77 15.47
N SER A 316 44.77 -33.64 16.79
CA SER A 316 43.44 -33.80 17.39
C SER A 316 42.51 -32.66 16.98
N ARG A 317 41.31 -33.03 16.54
CA ARG A 317 40.20 -32.10 16.29
C ARG A 317 39.73 -31.47 17.61
N ASN A 318 39.18 -30.27 17.51
CA ASN A 318 38.62 -29.57 18.67
C ASN A 318 37.17 -30.05 18.90
N ALA A 319 37.02 -31.13 19.66
CA ALA A 319 35.73 -31.76 19.94
C ALA A 319 34.70 -30.78 20.54
N ALA A 320 35.11 -29.95 21.51
CA ALA A 320 34.22 -28.97 22.13
C ALA A 320 33.68 -27.95 21.12
N MET A 321 34.53 -27.46 20.22
CA MET A 321 34.12 -26.50 19.19
C MET A 321 33.16 -27.11 18.16
N GLU A 322 33.35 -28.39 17.83
CA GLU A 322 32.50 -29.15 16.92
C GLU A 322 31.13 -29.46 17.56
N ASP A 323 31.11 -29.92 18.81
CA ASP A 323 29.90 -30.18 19.56
C ASP A 323 29.05 -28.90 19.72
N ASP A 324 29.69 -27.77 20.03
CA ASP A 324 29.04 -26.46 20.09
C ASP A 324 28.42 -26.07 18.73
N PHE A 325 29.10 -26.36 17.63
CA PHE A 325 28.63 -26.02 16.29
C PHE A 325 27.42 -26.89 15.89
N ILE A 326 27.48 -28.20 16.19
CA ILE A 326 26.35 -29.11 15.99
C ILE A 326 25.16 -28.70 16.86
N ALA A 327 25.38 -28.41 18.14
CA ALA A 327 24.32 -28.00 19.07
C ALA A 327 23.61 -26.72 18.61
N LEU A 328 24.36 -25.75 18.06
CA LEU A 328 23.79 -24.55 17.46
C LEU A 328 22.86 -24.88 16.29
N LEU A 329 23.30 -25.74 15.37
CA LEU A 329 22.49 -26.13 14.21
C LEU A 329 21.21 -26.87 14.63
N ILE A 330 21.31 -27.86 15.52
CA ILE A 330 20.13 -28.63 15.99
C ILE A 330 19.02 -27.72 16.52
N ARG A 331 19.37 -26.64 17.24
CA ARG A 331 18.39 -25.69 17.79
C ARG A 331 17.64 -24.89 16.71
N GLN A 332 18.18 -24.82 15.50
CA GLN A 332 17.61 -24.03 14.40
C GLN A 332 16.55 -24.81 13.61
N SER A 333 16.49 -26.14 13.69
CA SER A 333 15.42 -26.94 13.08
C SER A 333 15.18 -28.24 13.83
N PRO A 334 13.92 -28.59 14.18
CA PRO A 334 13.60 -29.88 14.82
C PRO A 334 14.13 -31.09 14.05
N ASP A 335 14.09 -31.01 12.71
CA ASP A 335 14.48 -32.09 11.81
C ASP A 335 15.99 -32.42 11.88
N PHE A 336 16.83 -31.49 12.34
CA PHE A 336 18.29 -31.71 12.35
C PHE A 336 18.73 -32.71 13.42
N ALA A 337 18.00 -32.80 14.54
CA ALA A 337 18.30 -33.81 15.55
C ALA A 337 18.15 -35.24 14.99
N GLU A 338 17.09 -35.47 14.20
CA GLU A 338 16.85 -36.76 13.53
C GLU A 338 17.84 -37.02 12.39
N GLN A 339 18.36 -35.97 11.75
CA GLN A 339 19.34 -36.12 10.66
C GLN A 339 20.72 -36.58 11.16
N LEU A 340 21.07 -36.40 12.43
CA LEU A 340 22.35 -36.88 12.99
C LEU A 340 22.45 -38.41 13.07
N THR A 341 21.32 -39.12 13.04
CA THR A 341 21.30 -40.59 13.05
C THR A 341 21.34 -41.20 11.65
N ASN A 342 21.34 -40.36 10.61
CA ASN A 342 21.44 -40.75 9.21
C ASN A 342 22.92 -40.85 8.77
N PRO A 343 23.31 -41.77 7.86
CA PRO A 343 24.64 -41.78 7.25
C PRO A 343 25.06 -40.49 6.51
N LEU A 344 24.15 -39.56 6.20
CA LEU A 344 24.49 -38.32 5.52
C LEU A 344 25.43 -37.41 6.34
N LEU A 345 26.44 -36.85 5.66
CA LEU A 345 27.48 -36.01 6.26
C LEU A 345 27.15 -34.51 6.20
N TYR A 346 25.88 -34.16 6.00
CA TYR A 346 25.38 -32.80 5.92
C TYR A 346 23.92 -32.74 6.41
N PHE A 347 23.49 -31.55 6.83
CA PHE A 347 22.08 -31.28 7.11
C PHE A 347 21.35 -30.85 5.83
N TYR A 348 20.04 -31.00 5.79
CA TYR A 348 19.23 -30.52 4.67
C TYR A 348 17.90 -29.93 5.12
N VAL A 349 17.47 -28.88 4.43
CA VAL A 349 16.20 -28.19 4.65
C VAL A 349 15.47 -28.04 3.32
N HIS A 350 14.17 -28.32 3.31
CA HIS A 350 13.35 -28.10 2.11
C HIS A 350 13.37 -26.62 1.71
N LYS A 351 13.55 -26.30 0.42
CA LYS A 351 13.67 -24.92 -0.10
C LYS A 351 12.56 -23.98 0.40
N LYS A 352 11.31 -24.45 0.39
CA LYS A 352 10.15 -23.70 0.93
C LYS A 352 10.29 -23.30 2.39
N LYS A 353 10.92 -24.13 3.24
CA LYS A 353 11.17 -23.83 4.66
C LYS A 353 12.39 -22.94 4.82
N PHE A 354 13.43 -23.18 4.03
CA PHE A 354 14.68 -22.41 4.01
C PHE A 354 14.45 -20.91 3.73
N ILE A 355 13.53 -20.56 2.83
CA ILE A 355 13.22 -19.16 2.47
C ILE A 355 12.14 -18.50 3.34
N LYS A 356 11.56 -19.20 4.34
CA LYS A 356 10.55 -18.58 5.22
C LYS A 356 11.21 -17.51 6.08
N GLU A 357 10.60 -16.33 6.14
CA GLU A 357 11.10 -15.18 6.90
C GLU A 357 11.43 -15.53 8.37
N ASP A 358 10.55 -16.29 9.02
CA ASP A 358 10.66 -16.70 10.43
C ASP A 358 11.85 -17.65 10.72
N TRP A 359 12.43 -18.23 9.67
CA TRP A 359 13.58 -19.12 9.77
C TRP A 359 14.82 -18.49 9.15
N PHE A 360 14.71 -18.01 7.90
CA PHE A 360 15.79 -17.47 7.10
C PHE A 360 16.56 -16.34 7.78
N LEU A 361 15.89 -15.24 8.12
CA LEU A 361 16.57 -14.06 8.68
C LEU A 361 17.14 -14.30 10.09
N PRO A 362 16.42 -14.95 11.03
CA PRO A 362 16.98 -15.27 12.34
C PRO A 362 18.19 -16.20 12.28
N VAL A 363 18.14 -17.25 11.46
CA VAL A 363 19.23 -18.23 11.37
C VAL A 363 20.50 -17.62 10.78
N PHE A 364 20.38 -16.84 9.69
CA PHE A 364 21.53 -16.15 9.10
C PHE A 364 22.13 -15.08 10.03
N GLU A 365 21.30 -14.41 10.84
CA GLU A 365 21.78 -13.51 11.88
C GLU A 365 22.53 -14.26 12.99
N ASP A 366 21.98 -15.39 13.45
CA ASP A 366 22.58 -16.22 14.48
C ASP A 366 23.95 -16.80 14.04
N TRP A 367 24.05 -17.24 12.79
CA TRP A 367 25.32 -17.68 12.20
C TRP A 367 26.38 -16.57 12.21
N ARG A 368 26.02 -15.36 11.80
CA ARG A 368 26.95 -14.21 11.82
C ARG A 368 27.34 -13.81 13.25
N LYS A 369 26.41 -13.87 14.20
CA LYS A 369 26.67 -13.58 15.63
C LYS A 369 27.70 -14.55 16.22
N HIS A 370 27.72 -15.78 15.74
CA HIS A 370 28.70 -16.81 16.14
C HIS A 370 29.96 -16.84 15.26
N ASN A 371 30.20 -15.80 14.46
CA ASN A 371 31.34 -15.67 13.53
C ASN A 371 31.45 -16.86 12.55
N ILE A 372 30.32 -17.34 12.04
CA ILE A 372 30.26 -18.41 11.04
C ILE A 372 30.26 -17.79 9.64
N THR A 373 31.21 -18.19 8.80
CA THR A 373 31.30 -17.78 7.40
C THR A 373 30.33 -18.61 6.56
N ILE A 374 29.45 -17.95 5.80
CA ILE A 374 28.43 -18.62 4.98
C ILE A 374 28.82 -18.52 3.51
N LEU A 375 29.01 -19.66 2.86
CA LEU A 375 29.40 -19.78 1.46
C LEU A 375 28.34 -20.52 0.64
N GLY A 376 28.24 -20.23 -0.65
CA GLY A 376 27.31 -20.88 -1.57
C GLY A 376 25.89 -20.30 -1.61
N PHE A 377 25.52 -19.38 -0.70
CA PHE A 377 24.16 -18.78 -0.66
C PHE A 377 23.73 -18.13 -1.99
N ASN A 378 24.60 -17.32 -2.60
CA ASN A 378 24.31 -16.64 -3.87
C ASN A 378 24.34 -17.58 -5.08
N GLN A 379 24.81 -18.81 -4.91
CA GLN A 379 24.90 -19.83 -5.97
C GLN A 379 23.66 -20.74 -5.98
N LEU A 380 22.74 -20.58 -5.02
CA LEU A 380 21.50 -21.33 -4.95
C LEU A 380 20.56 -20.94 -6.11
N GLN A 381 20.05 -21.95 -6.82
CA GLN A 381 19.15 -21.80 -7.95
C GLN A 381 17.88 -21.04 -7.58
N GLY A 382 17.63 -19.94 -8.27
CA GLY A 382 16.43 -19.11 -8.07
C GLY A 382 16.47 -18.21 -6.83
N ASN A 383 17.59 -18.17 -6.10
CA ASN A 383 17.74 -17.27 -4.96
C ASN A 383 18.00 -15.84 -5.43
N LYS A 384 17.15 -14.92 -5.00
CA LYS A 384 17.32 -13.47 -5.18
C LYS A 384 17.26 -12.73 -3.84
N LEU A 385 17.18 -13.43 -2.72
CA LEU A 385 16.98 -12.80 -1.41
C LEU A 385 18.30 -12.28 -0.85
N ASN A 386 18.25 -11.14 -0.17
CA ASN A 386 19.37 -10.64 0.61
C ASN A 386 19.36 -11.29 2.01
N PRO A 387 20.50 -11.78 2.53
CA PRO A 387 20.54 -12.47 3.82
C PRO A 387 20.57 -11.53 5.03
N HIS A 388 20.63 -10.22 4.84
CA HIS A 388 20.67 -9.24 5.94
C HIS A 388 19.27 -8.80 6.37
N LYS A 389 19.08 -8.58 7.67
CA LYS A 389 17.88 -7.91 8.19
C LYS A 389 17.90 -6.44 7.82
N ALA A 390 16.73 -5.87 7.57
CA ALA A 390 16.56 -4.44 7.34
C ALA A 390 16.96 -3.64 8.59
N LYS A 391 17.97 -2.78 8.47
CA LYS A 391 18.29 -1.76 9.46
C LYS A 391 17.64 -0.44 9.03
N ILE A 392 16.61 -0.03 9.75
CA ILE A 392 15.82 1.15 9.41
C ILE A 392 16.16 2.26 10.39
N THR A 393 16.48 3.45 9.86
CA THR A 393 16.73 4.67 10.63
C THR A 393 15.87 5.78 10.04
N VAL A 394 15.07 6.41 10.89
CA VAL A 394 14.22 7.55 10.54
C VAL A 394 14.63 8.73 11.41
N LEU A 395 14.92 9.86 10.79
CA LEU A 395 15.25 11.11 11.48
C LEU A 395 14.38 12.22 10.90
N VAL A 396 13.65 12.91 11.78
CA VAL A 396 12.82 14.05 11.40
C VAL A 396 13.49 15.33 11.89
N SER A 397 13.83 16.22 10.96
CA SER A 397 14.42 17.54 11.22
C SER A 397 13.49 18.68 10.79
N SER A 398 13.65 19.87 11.38
CA SER A 398 12.89 21.05 10.96
C SER A 398 13.58 21.78 9.79
N GLY A 399 12.83 22.02 8.72
CA GLY A 399 13.19 22.92 7.62
C GLY A 399 12.38 24.22 7.68
N ILE A 400 12.40 25.05 6.63
CA ILE A 400 11.66 26.34 6.64
C ILE A 400 10.14 26.11 6.52
N ASN A 401 9.70 25.43 5.46
CA ASN A 401 8.28 25.17 5.17
C ASN A 401 7.85 23.73 5.51
N TRP A 402 8.83 22.87 5.80
CA TRP A 402 8.66 21.42 5.86
C TRP A 402 9.39 20.86 7.07
N PHE A 403 8.85 19.80 7.64
CA PHE A 403 9.60 18.81 8.40
C PHE A 403 10.15 17.79 7.41
N ASN A 404 11.43 17.49 7.54
CA ASN A 404 12.16 16.59 6.65
C ASN A 404 12.36 15.26 7.37
N ALA A 405 11.65 14.23 6.92
CA ALA A 405 11.83 12.87 7.42
C ALA A 405 12.81 12.12 6.51
N ASP A 406 14.05 12.00 6.95
CA ASP A 406 15.11 11.27 6.29
C ASP A 406 15.00 9.79 6.64
N VAL A 407 14.73 8.97 5.62
CA VAL A 407 14.53 7.53 5.78
C VAL A 407 15.72 6.79 5.18
N LYS A 408 16.44 6.03 6.01
CA LYS A 408 17.53 5.14 5.59
C LYS A 408 17.16 3.69 5.90
N VAL A 409 17.24 2.83 4.88
CA VAL A 409 16.96 1.40 4.98
C VAL A 409 18.12 0.64 4.38
N ASP A 410 18.98 0.11 5.25
CA ASP A 410 20.20 -0.60 4.87
C ASP A 410 20.06 -2.12 5.10
N PHE A 411 20.63 -2.91 4.20
CA PHE A 411 20.68 -4.38 4.22
C PHE A 411 22.14 -4.82 4.13
N GLY A 412 22.84 -4.82 5.25
CA GLY A 412 24.28 -5.06 5.25
C GLY A 412 25.03 -3.89 4.62
N LYS A 413 25.59 -4.07 3.41
CA LYS A 413 26.28 -3.02 2.64
C LYS A 413 25.37 -2.34 1.61
N ASP A 414 24.25 -2.96 1.28
CA ASP A 414 23.35 -2.52 0.23
C ASP A 414 22.23 -1.66 0.82
N ARG A 415 21.67 -0.76 0.01
CA ARG A 415 20.61 0.18 0.43
C ARG A 415 19.38 0.02 -0.44
N ALA A 416 18.22 0.24 0.16
CA ALA A 416 16.97 0.38 -0.57
C ALA A 416 16.69 1.85 -0.92
N SER A 417 16.35 2.12 -2.17
CA SER A 417 15.91 3.46 -2.60
C SER A 417 14.52 3.81 -2.07
N LEU A 418 14.27 5.10 -1.80
CA LEU A 418 12.94 5.55 -1.35
C LEU A 418 11.83 5.27 -2.38
N LYS A 419 12.18 5.22 -3.66
CA LYS A 419 11.26 4.87 -4.76
C LYS A 419 10.79 3.42 -4.67
N GLU A 420 11.69 2.48 -4.41
CA GLU A 420 11.34 1.08 -4.23
C GLU A 420 10.59 0.87 -2.90
N LEU A 421 10.94 1.62 -1.84
CA LEU A 421 10.18 1.63 -0.57
C LEU A 421 8.73 2.07 -0.78
N TYR A 422 8.52 3.15 -1.53
CA TYR A 422 7.19 3.64 -1.88
C TYR A 422 6.39 2.61 -2.67
N LYS A 423 7.01 1.96 -3.66
CA LYS A 423 6.39 0.91 -4.48
C LYS A 423 6.02 -0.30 -3.62
N SER A 424 6.90 -0.72 -2.72
CA SER A 424 6.65 -1.84 -1.80
C SER A 424 5.49 -1.55 -0.86
N ALA A 425 5.49 -0.37 -0.22
CA ALA A 425 4.42 0.09 0.67
C ALA A 425 3.07 0.19 -0.05
N LYS A 426 3.07 0.73 -1.28
CA LYS A 426 1.86 0.84 -2.11
C LYS A 426 1.28 -0.52 -2.51
N ASN A 427 2.14 -1.46 -2.89
CA ASN A 427 1.74 -2.79 -3.35
C ASN A 427 1.53 -3.78 -2.19
N LYS A 428 1.76 -3.35 -0.94
CA LYS A 428 1.78 -4.23 0.25
C LYS A 428 2.73 -5.43 0.07
N SER A 429 3.81 -5.21 -0.67
CA SER A 429 4.88 -6.20 -0.82
C SER A 429 5.86 -6.08 0.33
N LYS A 430 6.28 -7.22 0.89
CA LYS A 430 7.35 -7.28 1.89
C LYS A 430 8.75 -7.28 1.26
N TYR A 431 8.82 -7.52 -0.06
CA TYR A 431 10.06 -7.60 -0.82
C TYR A 431 10.37 -6.28 -1.50
N ILE A 432 11.60 -5.81 -1.31
CA ILE A 432 12.15 -4.60 -1.91
C ILE A 432 13.38 -4.90 -2.74
N GLN A 433 13.46 -4.35 -3.94
CA GLN A 433 14.65 -4.48 -4.78
C GLN A 433 15.75 -3.51 -4.32
N LEU A 434 16.96 -4.04 -4.13
CA LEU A 434 18.16 -3.31 -3.72
C LEU A 434 19.02 -2.94 -4.93
N ASP A 435 20.01 -2.06 -4.71
CA ASP A 435 20.89 -1.55 -5.76
C ASP A 435 21.74 -2.65 -6.43
N ASP A 436 22.03 -3.73 -5.72
CA ASP A 436 22.75 -4.91 -6.22
C ASP A 436 21.85 -5.89 -7.02
N GLY A 437 20.55 -5.61 -7.11
CA GLY A 437 19.55 -6.45 -7.78
C GLY A 437 18.95 -7.55 -6.90
N THR A 438 19.38 -7.70 -5.65
CA THR A 438 18.78 -8.63 -4.68
C THR A 438 17.50 -8.05 -4.07
N LEU A 439 16.75 -8.90 -3.36
CA LEU A 439 15.49 -8.60 -2.71
C LEU A 439 15.67 -8.60 -1.19
N GLY A 440 15.59 -7.42 -0.58
CA GLY A 440 15.49 -7.26 0.86
C GLY A 440 14.08 -7.56 1.37
N ILE A 441 13.97 -8.05 2.61
CA ILE A 441 12.68 -8.29 3.28
C ILE A 441 12.47 -7.22 4.37
N ILE A 442 11.35 -6.52 4.29
CA ILE A 442 10.97 -5.46 5.25
C ILE A 442 9.92 -6.00 6.23
N PRO A 443 10.08 -5.77 7.55
CA PRO A 443 9.07 -6.13 8.54
C PRO A 443 7.70 -5.50 8.25
N GLU A 444 6.63 -6.25 8.52
CA GLU A 444 5.27 -5.81 8.20
C GLU A 444 4.85 -4.54 8.96
N GLU A 445 5.33 -4.36 10.19
CA GLU A 445 5.10 -3.16 10.99
C GLU A 445 5.69 -1.91 10.29
N TRP A 446 6.92 -2.02 9.81
CA TRP A 446 7.59 -0.95 9.08
C TRP A 446 6.93 -0.65 7.74
N LEU A 447 6.42 -1.66 7.05
CA LEU A 447 5.65 -1.48 5.82
C LEU A 447 4.40 -0.61 6.07
N ARG A 448 3.72 -0.80 7.22
CA ARG A 448 2.58 0.03 7.63
C ARG A 448 3.01 1.45 8.00
N LYS A 449 4.10 1.62 8.76
CA LYS A 449 4.68 2.94 9.10
C LYS A 449 5.03 3.74 7.83
N PHE A 450 5.75 3.13 6.89
CA PHE A 450 6.08 3.78 5.62
C PHE A 450 4.86 4.18 4.80
N ALA A 451 3.84 3.31 4.72
CA ALA A 451 2.59 3.66 4.05
C ALA A 451 1.93 4.91 4.67
N ALA A 452 2.00 5.07 6.00
CA ALA A 452 1.49 6.26 6.68
C ALA A 452 2.36 7.50 6.41
N TYR A 453 3.70 7.37 6.43
CA TYR A 453 4.63 8.47 6.11
C TYR A 453 4.40 9.02 4.70
N PHE A 454 4.29 8.12 3.70
CA PHE A 454 4.04 8.50 2.31
C PHE A 454 2.65 9.10 2.07
N GLN A 455 1.68 8.88 2.97
CA GLN A 455 0.38 9.55 2.91
C GLN A 455 0.44 10.97 3.49
N ALA A 456 1.22 11.17 4.54
CA ALA A 456 1.33 12.43 5.27
C ALA A 456 2.26 13.46 4.60
N GLY A 457 3.24 13.01 3.82
CA GLY A 457 4.23 13.86 3.16
C GLY A 457 4.36 13.63 1.66
N ALA A 458 5.08 14.53 0.99
CA ALA A 458 5.48 14.39 -0.40
C ALA A 458 6.92 13.86 -0.48
N VAL A 459 7.19 12.92 -1.37
CA VAL A 459 8.53 12.36 -1.60
C VAL A 459 9.36 13.33 -2.44
N SER A 460 10.55 13.69 -1.94
CA SER A 460 11.57 14.46 -2.68
C SER A 460 12.50 13.55 -3.48
N GLU A 461 13.36 14.14 -4.31
CA GLU A 461 14.30 13.41 -5.19
C GLU A 461 15.45 12.72 -4.42
N GLU A 462 15.69 13.05 -3.14
CA GLU A 462 16.86 12.59 -2.35
C GLU A 462 16.50 11.90 -1.01
N ASN A 463 15.71 10.81 -1.03
CA ASN A 463 15.42 9.98 0.16
C ASN A 463 14.76 10.69 1.37
N THR A 464 14.28 11.92 1.20
CA THR A 464 13.56 12.68 2.22
C THR A 464 12.07 12.73 1.91
N ILE A 465 11.24 12.53 2.94
CA ILE A 465 9.80 12.78 2.90
C ILE A 465 9.54 14.16 3.50
N HIS A 466 8.99 15.08 2.71
CA HIS A 466 8.64 16.43 3.17
C HIS A 466 7.21 16.45 3.72
N ILE A 467 7.07 16.80 4.99
CA ILE A 467 5.78 16.95 5.69
C ILE A 467 5.57 18.43 5.98
N HIS A 468 4.46 19.01 5.53
CA HIS A 468 4.22 20.45 5.69
C HIS A 468 4.13 20.83 7.16
N LYS A 469 4.64 22.00 7.56
CA LYS A 469 4.57 22.46 8.96
C LYS A 469 3.15 22.55 9.51
N GLY A 470 2.19 22.88 8.65
CA GLY A 470 0.76 22.84 8.98
C GLY A 470 0.21 21.47 9.40
N ASN A 471 0.94 20.36 9.15
CA ASN A 471 0.63 19.03 9.65
C ASN A 471 1.37 18.68 10.95
N TYR A 472 1.87 19.64 11.72
CA TYR A 472 2.61 19.40 12.97
C TYR A 472 1.93 18.39 13.90
N ALA A 473 0.60 18.40 13.99
CA ALA A 473 -0.17 17.49 14.83
C ALA A 473 -0.06 16.01 14.43
N ILE A 474 0.22 15.71 13.16
CA ILE A 474 0.36 14.33 12.68
C ILE A 474 1.73 13.74 13.05
N LEU A 475 2.75 14.59 13.26
CA LEU A 475 4.11 14.11 13.55
C LEU A 475 4.16 13.33 14.85
N SER A 476 3.51 13.80 15.90
CA SER A 476 3.44 13.09 17.19
C SER A 476 2.65 11.79 17.13
N THR A 477 1.87 11.56 16.08
CA THR A 477 1.13 10.30 15.87
C THR A 477 1.84 9.33 14.94
N LEU A 478 2.68 9.83 14.05
CA LEU A 478 3.37 9.03 13.03
C LEU A 478 4.77 8.59 13.50
N TYR A 479 5.48 9.47 14.20
CA TYR A 479 6.86 9.26 14.58
C TYR A 479 6.99 9.05 16.08
N ASP A 480 7.86 8.13 16.44
CA ASP A 480 8.22 7.87 17.83
C ASP A 480 9.12 9.01 18.35
N GLU A 481 9.14 9.24 19.67
CA GLU A 481 9.87 10.38 20.25
C GLU A 481 11.37 10.38 19.93
N HIS A 482 11.98 9.22 19.72
CA HIS A 482 13.41 9.10 19.39
C HIS A 482 13.72 9.42 17.92
N GLU A 483 12.70 9.43 17.05
CA GLU A 483 12.84 9.77 15.62
C GLU A 483 12.75 11.30 15.39
N LEU A 484 12.16 12.02 16.34
CA LEU A 484 12.00 13.48 16.30
C LEU A 484 13.20 14.19 16.92
N GLN A 485 13.85 15.08 16.15
CA GLN A 485 14.90 15.95 16.69
C GLN A 485 14.34 17.00 17.67
N GLY A 486 15.22 17.55 18.52
CA GLY A 486 14.82 18.45 19.62
C GLY A 486 14.12 19.73 19.15
N ASP A 487 14.61 20.32 18.06
CA ASP A 487 14.02 21.46 17.37
C ASP A 487 12.58 21.16 16.91
N VAL A 488 12.32 19.99 16.32
CA VAL A 488 11.00 19.57 15.88
C VAL A 488 10.03 19.44 17.05
N LYS A 489 10.47 18.90 18.19
CA LYS A 489 9.63 18.76 19.39
C LYS A 489 9.21 20.11 19.96
N GLU A 490 10.14 21.06 20.04
CA GLU A 490 9.86 22.42 20.48
C GLU A 490 8.89 23.12 19.52
N GLU A 491 9.09 22.92 18.21
CA GLU A 491 8.25 23.54 17.18
C GLU A 491 6.82 22.97 17.16
N ILE A 492 6.64 21.65 17.34
CA ILE A 492 5.32 21.02 17.51
C ILE A 492 4.60 21.61 18.73
N LYS A 493 5.30 21.74 19.86
CA LYS A 493 4.74 22.31 21.10
C LYS A 493 4.33 23.77 20.89
N TYR A 494 5.16 24.53 20.18
CA TYR A 494 4.92 25.92 19.83
C TYR A 494 3.69 26.06 18.92
N PHE A 495 3.63 25.32 17.80
CA PHE A 495 2.48 25.33 16.89
C PHE A 495 1.17 24.92 17.57
N LYS A 496 1.21 23.89 18.42
CA LYS A 496 0.03 23.47 19.19
C LYS A 496 -0.51 24.58 20.10
N SER A 497 0.39 25.34 20.74
CA SER A 497 -0.01 26.43 21.63
C SER A 497 -0.59 27.66 20.89
N GLN A 498 -0.12 27.95 19.68
CA GLN A 498 -0.46 29.17 18.93
C GLN A 498 -1.62 28.98 17.95
N LEU A 499 -1.69 27.85 17.23
CA LEU A 499 -2.72 27.62 16.21
C LEU A 499 -4.07 27.18 16.80
N GLU A 500 -4.08 26.58 17.99
CA GLU A 500 -5.32 26.25 18.72
C GLU A 500 -5.96 27.50 19.36
N LYS A 501 -5.18 28.56 19.62
CA LYS A 501 -5.63 29.83 20.24
C LYS A 501 -5.70 30.97 19.20
N ARG A 502 -6.61 30.87 18.23
CA ARG A 502 -6.85 31.92 17.19
C ARG A 502 -7.23 33.30 17.78
N THR A 503 -7.63 33.38 19.04
CA THR A 503 -8.21 34.58 19.66
C THR A 503 -7.22 35.70 19.97
N ASP A 504 -5.90 35.48 19.85
CA ASP A 504 -4.86 36.47 20.20
C ASP A 504 -3.93 36.85 19.01
N ILE A 505 -4.45 36.96 17.79
CA ILE A 505 -3.65 37.54 16.68
C ILE A 505 -3.35 38.99 17.02
N LYS A 506 -2.08 39.29 17.31
CA LYS A 506 -1.64 40.64 17.67
C LYS A 506 -1.82 41.59 16.48
N PRO A 507 -2.44 42.77 16.68
CA PRO A 507 -2.54 43.78 15.64
C PRO A 507 -1.15 44.21 15.16
N VAL A 508 -0.98 44.32 13.85
CA VAL A 508 0.29 44.76 13.25
C VAL A 508 0.26 46.24 12.92
N ALA A 509 1.43 46.89 12.86
CA ALA A 509 1.48 48.27 12.39
C ALA A 509 1.08 48.35 10.91
N ILE A 510 0.25 49.33 10.55
CA ILE A 510 -0.10 49.59 9.15
C ILE A 510 1.12 50.23 8.47
N PRO A 511 1.52 49.77 7.26
CA PRO A 511 2.69 50.31 6.57
C PRO A 511 2.57 51.81 6.30
N LYS A 512 3.65 52.55 6.55
CA LYS A 512 3.66 54.02 6.43
C LYS A 512 3.43 54.50 5.00
N LYS A 513 3.81 53.68 4.02
CA LYS A 513 3.71 53.98 2.58
C LYS A 513 2.37 53.61 1.95
N LEU A 514 1.40 53.11 2.74
CA LEU A 514 0.06 52.81 2.25
C LEU A 514 -0.72 54.12 2.08
N ALA A 515 -1.13 54.44 0.85
CA ALA A 515 -1.91 55.64 0.53
C ALA A 515 -3.43 55.43 0.75
N ALA A 516 -3.81 54.79 1.86
CA ALA A 516 -5.20 54.57 2.25
C ALA A 516 -5.33 54.24 3.75
N GLN A 517 -6.53 54.49 4.28
CA GLN A 517 -6.90 54.06 5.63
C GLN A 517 -7.61 52.70 5.56
N LEU A 518 -7.12 51.72 6.32
CA LEU A 518 -7.75 50.41 6.43
C LEU A 518 -8.93 50.47 7.40
N ARG A 519 -10.04 49.84 7.04
CA ARG A 519 -11.14 49.57 7.97
C ARG A 519 -10.71 48.56 9.05
N PRO A 520 -11.38 48.49 10.21
CA PRO A 520 -11.01 47.57 11.30
C PRO A 520 -10.85 46.11 10.83
N TYR A 521 -11.83 45.59 10.08
CA TYR A 521 -11.72 44.24 9.54
C TYR A 521 -10.59 44.11 8.49
N GLN A 522 -10.29 45.13 7.69
CA GLN A 522 -9.16 45.07 6.75
C GLN A 522 -7.82 45.00 7.51
N HIS A 523 -7.72 45.69 8.65
CA HIS A 523 -6.56 45.65 9.52
C HIS A 523 -6.41 44.31 10.23
N GLU A 524 -7.50 43.69 10.68
CA GLU A 524 -7.49 42.29 11.16
C GLU A 524 -7.00 41.33 10.07
N GLY A 525 -7.42 41.54 8.82
CA GLY A 525 -7.00 40.71 7.69
C GLY A 525 -5.50 40.86 7.39
N LEU A 526 -4.98 42.08 7.46
CA LEU A 526 -3.53 42.34 7.39
C LEU A 526 -2.79 41.64 8.54
N SER A 527 -3.33 41.70 9.76
CA SER A 527 -2.71 41.07 10.94
C SER A 527 -2.71 39.54 10.81
N TRP A 528 -3.77 38.96 10.24
CA TRP A 528 -3.83 37.53 9.93
C TRP A 528 -2.85 37.11 8.83
N LEU A 529 -2.70 37.91 7.76
CA LEU A 529 -1.69 37.66 6.72
C LEU A 529 -0.27 37.71 7.30
N ASN A 530 -0.01 38.66 8.19
CA ASN A 530 1.26 38.75 8.90
C ASN A 530 1.51 37.57 9.84
N PHE A 531 0.48 37.12 10.56
CA PHE A 531 0.56 35.91 11.36
C PHE A 531 1.02 34.74 10.47
N LEU A 532 0.39 34.51 9.32
CA LEU A 532 0.83 33.45 8.40
C LEU A 532 2.30 33.62 7.93
N ASP A 533 2.75 34.86 7.70
CA ASP A 533 4.16 35.14 7.36
C ASP A 533 5.14 34.71 8.45
N ASP A 534 4.87 35.08 9.69
CA ASP A 534 5.77 34.84 10.82
C ASP A 534 6.00 33.34 11.06
N TYR A 535 5.08 32.48 10.60
CA TYR A 535 5.16 31.01 10.70
C TYR A 535 5.46 30.30 9.37
N ALA A 536 5.76 31.02 8.28
CA ALA A 536 5.95 30.44 6.95
C ALA A 536 4.79 29.55 6.48
N LEU A 537 3.55 29.99 6.75
CA LEU A 537 2.33 29.29 6.39
C LEU A 537 1.67 29.97 5.18
N GLY A 538 1.04 29.15 4.33
CA GLY A 538 0.10 29.64 3.33
C GLY A 538 -1.31 29.79 3.88
N GLY A 539 -2.22 30.31 3.06
CA GLY A 539 -3.60 30.51 3.49
C GLY A 539 -4.56 30.97 2.39
N CYS A 540 -5.83 31.03 2.76
CA CYS A 540 -6.95 31.44 1.92
C CYS A 540 -7.63 32.69 2.49
N LEU A 541 -7.53 33.80 1.76
CA LEU A 541 -8.32 35.01 2.02
C LEU A 541 -9.63 34.93 1.25
N ALA A 542 -10.69 34.60 1.98
CA ALA A 542 -12.00 34.17 1.50
C ALA A 542 -13.12 35.17 1.84
N ASP A 543 -12.79 36.42 2.12
CA ASP A 543 -13.78 37.48 2.39
C ASP A 543 -14.77 37.65 1.23
N ASP A 544 -16.01 38.04 1.54
CA ASP A 544 -17.04 38.36 0.55
C ASP A 544 -16.54 39.39 -0.50
N MET A 545 -17.13 39.33 -1.69
CA MET A 545 -16.79 40.24 -2.79
C MET A 545 -17.11 41.69 -2.43
N GLY A 546 -16.15 42.60 -2.55
CA GLY A 546 -16.33 44.02 -2.23
C GLY A 546 -15.85 44.44 -0.84
N LEU A 547 -15.36 43.52 0.01
CA LEU A 547 -14.72 43.87 1.29
C LEU A 547 -13.29 44.44 1.15
N GLY A 548 -12.76 44.54 -0.06
CA GLY A 548 -11.41 45.06 -0.30
C GLY A 548 -10.33 44.03 0.03
N LYS A 549 -10.33 42.89 -0.66
CA LYS A 549 -9.25 41.88 -0.55
C LYS A 549 -7.94 42.40 -1.16
N SER A 550 -8.02 43.12 -2.27
CA SER A 550 -6.83 43.65 -2.95
C SER A 550 -6.04 44.63 -2.08
N ILE A 551 -6.71 45.58 -1.42
CA ILE A 551 -6.05 46.53 -0.52
C ILE A 551 -5.38 45.84 0.67
N GLN A 552 -5.96 44.75 1.20
CA GLN A 552 -5.33 43.94 2.26
C GLN A 552 -4.03 43.30 1.77
N ILE A 553 -4.01 42.77 0.54
CA ILE A 553 -2.82 42.17 -0.07
C ILE A 553 -1.76 43.23 -0.40
N ILE A 554 -2.17 44.40 -0.91
CA ILE A 554 -1.25 45.52 -1.18
C ILE A 554 -0.61 46.02 0.12
N ALA A 555 -1.41 46.20 1.17
CA ALA A 555 -0.90 46.54 2.50
C ALA A 555 0.07 45.47 3.03
N PHE A 556 -0.24 44.20 2.80
CA PHE A 556 0.64 43.11 3.20
C PHE A 556 1.98 43.11 2.43
N ILE A 557 1.98 43.34 1.12
CA ILE A 557 3.20 43.48 0.32
C ILE A 557 4.06 44.67 0.81
N LEU A 558 3.43 45.81 1.13
CA LEU A 558 4.14 46.95 1.71
C LEU A 558 4.75 46.61 3.08
N LEU A 559 4.04 45.85 3.92
CA LEU A 559 4.54 45.40 5.22
C LEU A 559 5.77 44.49 5.06
N LEU A 560 5.75 43.56 4.09
CA LEU A 560 6.89 42.70 3.78
C LEU A 560 8.12 43.52 3.33
N LYS A 561 7.90 44.56 2.52
CA LYS A 561 8.94 45.49 2.09
C LYS A 561 9.56 46.26 3.26
N GLU A 562 8.77 46.68 4.24
CA GLU A 562 9.27 47.34 5.46
C GLU A 562 10.07 46.39 6.37
N LYS A 563 9.71 45.10 6.43
CA LYS A 563 10.47 44.05 7.15
C LYS A 563 11.83 43.71 6.52
N GLN A 564 12.26 44.43 5.46
CA GLN A 564 13.49 44.20 4.68
C GLN A 564 13.65 42.76 4.15
N LYS A 565 12.56 42.00 4.03
CA LYS A 565 12.51 40.70 3.37
C LYS A 565 12.03 40.90 1.93
N MET A 566 12.87 41.23 0.94
CA MET A 566 12.36 41.31 -0.44
C MET A 566 13.22 40.60 -1.49
N HIS A 567 12.65 39.48 -1.95
CA HIS A 567 12.72 38.99 -3.32
C HIS A 567 11.35 39.26 -3.98
N CYS A 568 11.32 39.44 -5.31
CA CYS A 568 10.10 39.68 -6.10
C CYS A 568 8.92 38.76 -5.73
N HIS A 569 7.70 39.32 -5.66
CA HIS A 569 6.44 38.57 -5.53
C HIS A 569 5.79 38.32 -6.90
N LEU A 570 4.94 37.30 -6.99
CA LEU A 570 4.12 37.01 -8.17
C LEU A 570 2.63 37.10 -7.84
N LEU A 571 1.90 37.88 -8.63
CA LEU A 571 0.45 37.99 -8.57
C LEU A 571 -0.15 37.43 -9.87
N VAL A 572 -0.91 36.35 -9.77
CA VAL A 572 -1.60 35.72 -10.88
C VAL A 572 -3.09 36.05 -10.79
N VAL A 573 -3.62 36.64 -11.85
CA VAL A 573 -5.00 37.13 -11.89
C VAL A 573 -5.71 36.66 -13.16
N PRO A 574 -7.06 36.67 -13.22
CA PRO A 574 -7.77 36.60 -14.49
C PRO A 574 -7.34 37.76 -15.40
N THR A 575 -7.27 37.53 -16.71
CA THR A 575 -6.85 38.56 -17.70
C THR A 575 -7.66 39.86 -17.57
N THR A 576 -8.90 39.74 -17.14
CA THR A 576 -9.85 40.83 -16.94
C THR A 576 -9.58 41.68 -15.69
N LEU A 577 -8.84 41.18 -14.71
CA LEU A 577 -8.48 41.91 -13.48
C LEU A 577 -7.11 42.59 -13.56
N LEU A 578 -6.35 42.31 -14.62
CA LEU A 578 -4.95 42.70 -14.72
C LEU A 578 -4.79 44.22 -14.59
N TYR A 579 -5.62 44.99 -15.30
CA TYR A 579 -5.60 46.45 -15.24
C TYR A 579 -6.17 47.00 -13.93
N THR A 580 -7.24 46.40 -13.40
CA THR A 580 -7.81 46.78 -12.10
C THR A 580 -6.75 46.71 -11.00
N TRP A 581 -5.96 45.64 -10.96
CA TRP A 581 -4.86 45.53 -10.01
C TRP A 581 -3.78 46.59 -10.23
N LEU A 582 -3.45 46.93 -11.48
CA LEU A 582 -2.49 48.00 -11.78
C LEU A 582 -2.97 49.36 -11.26
N GLU A 583 -4.25 49.68 -11.41
CA GLU A 583 -4.84 50.89 -10.85
C GLU A 583 -4.83 50.88 -9.33
N GLU A 584 -5.18 49.76 -8.69
CA GLU A 584 -5.14 49.62 -7.24
C GLU A 584 -3.71 49.79 -6.70
N PHE A 585 -2.70 49.23 -7.36
CA PHE A 585 -1.29 49.47 -7.01
C PHE A 585 -0.91 50.95 -7.14
N ARG A 586 -1.26 51.61 -8.26
CA ARG A 586 -1.00 53.05 -8.44
C ARG A 586 -1.68 53.91 -7.38
N LYS A 587 -2.92 53.55 -7.00
CA LYS A 587 -3.73 54.28 -6.03
C LYS A 587 -3.23 54.09 -4.60
N PHE A 588 -2.99 52.85 -4.18
CA PHE A 588 -2.73 52.51 -2.77
C PHE A 588 -1.26 52.36 -2.44
N ALA A 589 -0.41 52.04 -3.42
CA ALA A 589 1.02 51.79 -3.21
C ALA A 589 1.87 52.29 -4.41
N PRO A 590 1.87 53.61 -4.71
CA PRO A 590 2.59 54.17 -5.86
C PRO A 590 4.11 53.96 -5.80
N ASN A 591 4.65 53.63 -4.62
CA ASN A 591 6.07 53.39 -4.38
C ASN A 591 6.54 51.95 -4.70
N LEU A 592 5.65 51.08 -5.18
CA LEU A 592 6.00 49.72 -5.60
C LEU A 592 6.33 49.69 -7.09
N SER A 593 7.42 49.00 -7.42
CA SER A 593 7.82 48.70 -8.79
C SER A 593 7.07 47.46 -9.29
N ILE A 594 6.25 47.64 -10.34
CA ILE A 594 5.36 46.59 -10.85
C ILE A 594 5.75 46.23 -12.29
N LEU A 595 5.96 44.94 -12.55
CA LEU A 595 6.17 44.40 -13.90
C LEU A 595 4.94 43.65 -14.40
N VAL A 596 4.43 44.03 -15.56
CA VAL A 596 3.33 43.31 -16.23
C VAL A 596 3.91 42.27 -17.18
N HIS A 597 3.70 41.00 -16.86
CA HIS A 597 4.09 39.86 -17.70
C HIS A 597 2.88 39.33 -18.48
N HIS A 598 2.46 40.07 -19.51
CA HIS A 598 1.32 39.71 -20.36
C HIS A 598 1.49 40.27 -21.79
N GLY A 599 0.79 39.67 -22.77
CA GLY A 599 0.82 40.10 -24.17
C GLY A 599 1.92 39.46 -25.03
N ASN A 600 1.93 39.76 -26.33
CA ASN A 600 2.81 39.11 -27.31
C ASN A 600 4.27 39.58 -27.23
N SER A 601 4.51 40.82 -26.80
CA SER A 601 5.84 41.45 -26.68
C SER A 601 6.51 41.21 -25.31
N ARG A 602 5.96 40.33 -24.47
CA ARG A 602 6.49 40.05 -23.13
C ARG A 602 7.86 39.36 -23.19
N ALA A 603 8.75 39.76 -22.29
CA ALA A 603 10.07 39.15 -22.14
C ALA A 603 9.95 37.75 -21.53
N ARG A 604 10.57 36.73 -22.14
CA ARG A 604 10.53 35.33 -21.69
C ARG A 604 11.80 34.90 -20.95
N HIS A 605 12.26 35.74 -20.03
CA HIS A 605 13.43 35.47 -19.19
C HIS A 605 13.25 36.09 -17.80
N THR A 606 13.88 35.50 -16.79
CA THR A 606 13.70 35.85 -15.36
C THR A 606 14.58 37.00 -14.88
N SER A 607 15.58 37.43 -15.65
CA SER A 607 16.63 38.36 -15.21
C SER A 607 16.13 39.72 -14.69
N ARG A 608 14.94 40.16 -15.14
CA ARG A 608 14.33 41.43 -14.74
C ARG A 608 13.47 41.33 -13.49
N PHE A 609 13.15 40.13 -13.00
CA PHE A 609 12.24 39.96 -11.86
C PHE A 609 12.84 40.51 -10.56
N HIS A 610 14.13 40.31 -10.32
CA HIS A 610 14.82 40.85 -9.14
C HIS A 610 14.79 42.38 -9.04
N GLN A 611 14.53 43.09 -10.14
CA GLN A 611 14.47 44.56 -10.18
C GLN A 611 13.09 45.12 -9.80
N HIS A 612 12.09 44.25 -9.63
CA HIS A 612 10.70 44.64 -9.39
C HIS A 612 10.21 44.05 -8.06
N ASP A 613 9.30 44.76 -7.41
CA ASP A 613 8.66 44.29 -6.18
C ASP A 613 7.59 43.23 -6.49
N VAL A 614 6.81 43.43 -7.56
CA VAL A 614 5.70 42.56 -7.94
C VAL A 614 5.69 42.32 -9.46
N VAL A 615 5.57 41.05 -9.85
CA VAL A 615 5.25 40.63 -11.21
C VAL A 615 3.77 40.25 -11.28
N ILE A 616 3.03 40.84 -12.22
CA ILE A 616 1.61 40.53 -12.46
C ILE A 616 1.48 39.74 -13.76
N THR A 617 0.78 38.62 -13.73
CA THR A 617 0.54 37.77 -14.91
C THR A 617 -0.89 37.25 -14.94
N SER A 618 -1.30 36.72 -16.09
CA SER A 618 -2.61 36.06 -16.23
C SER A 618 -2.50 34.54 -16.07
N TYR A 619 -3.58 33.87 -15.65
CA TYR A 619 -3.62 32.40 -15.62
C TYR A 619 -3.31 31.74 -16.98
N GLY A 620 -3.71 32.38 -18.09
CA GLY A 620 -3.39 31.88 -19.43
C GLY A 620 -1.90 31.97 -19.72
N THR A 621 -1.31 33.13 -19.42
CA THR A 621 0.13 33.38 -19.59
C THR A 621 0.96 32.48 -18.69
N LEU A 622 0.55 32.25 -17.44
CA LEU A 622 1.19 31.31 -16.53
C LEU A 622 1.35 29.92 -17.16
N VAL A 623 0.30 29.39 -17.80
CA VAL A 623 0.36 28.06 -18.42
C VAL A 623 1.38 28.02 -19.56
N THR A 624 1.37 29.05 -20.42
CA THR A 624 2.30 29.13 -21.57
C THR A 624 3.76 29.27 -21.13
N ASP A 625 4.00 30.00 -20.04
CA ASP A 625 5.34 30.47 -19.66
C ASP A 625 5.89 29.78 -18.40
N VAL A 626 5.20 28.76 -17.89
CA VAL A 626 5.58 28.06 -16.64
C VAL A 626 7.00 27.49 -16.69
N THR A 627 7.49 27.14 -17.88
CA THR A 627 8.81 26.53 -18.09
C THR A 627 9.94 27.35 -17.51
N PHE A 628 9.89 28.68 -17.64
CA PHE A 628 10.88 29.58 -17.06
C PHE A 628 10.39 30.20 -15.73
N LEU A 629 9.08 30.42 -15.55
CA LEU A 629 8.56 30.97 -14.28
C LEU A 629 8.88 30.06 -13.08
N ARG A 630 8.99 28.74 -13.30
CA ARG A 630 9.40 27.76 -12.25
C ARG A 630 10.89 27.84 -11.86
N GLU A 631 11.72 28.50 -12.65
CA GLU A 631 13.17 28.63 -12.41
C GLU A 631 13.45 29.72 -11.38
N TYR A 632 12.57 30.72 -11.28
CA TYR A 632 12.69 31.80 -10.31
C TYR A 632 12.03 31.44 -8.97
N PHE A 633 12.68 31.81 -7.87
CA PHE A 633 12.12 31.64 -6.52
C PHE A 633 11.48 32.95 -6.05
N PHE A 634 10.14 33.00 -6.06
CA PHE A 634 9.38 34.17 -5.61
C PHE A 634 9.28 34.21 -4.09
N ASP A 635 9.13 35.39 -3.50
CA ASP A 635 8.88 35.43 -2.05
C ASP A 635 7.44 35.02 -1.72
N TYR A 636 6.48 35.62 -2.40
CA TYR A 636 5.07 35.24 -2.30
C TYR A 636 4.49 34.99 -3.68
N ILE A 637 3.57 34.03 -3.75
CA ILE A 637 2.66 33.88 -4.89
C ILE A 637 1.23 34.12 -4.40
N PHE A 638 0.58 35.08 -5.01
CA PHE A 638 -0.83 35.41 -4.81
C PHE A 638 -1.63 34.92 -6.02
N LEU A 639 -2.67 34.12 -5.78
CA LEU A 639 -3.62 33.73 -6.82
C LEU A 639 -4.96 34.40 -6.55
N ASP A 640 -5.33 35.36 -7.38
CA ASP A 640 -6.64 36.01 -7.31
C ASP A 640 -7.70 35.27 -8.12
N GLU A 641 -8.92 35.19 -7.61
CA GLU A 641 -9.99 34.33 -8.13
C GLU A 641 -9.48 32.88 -8.31
N SER A 642 -8.98 32.31 -7.20
CA SER A 642 -8.35 30.98 -7.14
C SER A 642 -9.22 29.82 -7.64
N GLN A 643 -10.53 30.01 -7.81
CA GLN A 643 -11.42 29.05 -8.47
C GLN A 643 -10.98 28.73 -9.92
N ASN A 644 -10.09 29.54 -10.52
CA ASN A 644 -9.43 29.22 -11.80
C ASN A 644 -8.54 27.96 -11.74
N ILE A 645 -8.14 27.51 -10.55
CA ILE A 645 -7.35 26.28 -10.32
C ILE A 645 -8.15 25.18 -9.60
N LYS A 646 -9.49 25.28 -9.52
CA LYS A 646 -10.38 24.34 -8.81
C LYS A 646 -10.27 22.87 -9.22
N ASN A 647 -9.71 22.59 -10.40
CA ASN A 647 -9.58 21.24 -10.92
C ASN A 647 -8.12 20.79 -10.89
N PRO A 648 -7.75 19.79 -10.04
CA PRO A 648 -6.41 19.23 -9.98
C PRO A 648 -5.90 18.60 -11.28
N SER A 649 -6.78 18.25 -12.23
CA SER A 649 -6.37 17.71 -13.54
C SER A 649 -6.08 18.80 -14.59
N SER A 650 -6.45 20.05 -14.32
CA SER A 650 -6.30 21.16 -15.28
C SER A 650 -4.84 21.56 -15.50
N GLN A 651 -4.54 22.04 -16.70
CA GLN A 651 -3.20 22.59 -17.02
C GLN A 651 -2.86 23.80 -16.13
N ARG A 652 -3.85 24.65 -15.81
CA ARG A 652 -3.66 25.81 -14.92
C ARG A 652 -3.20 25.40 -13.52
N TYR A 653 -3.87 24.40 -12.92
CA TYR A 653 -3.46 23.87 -11.63
C TYR A 653 -2.05 23.26 -11.68
N LYS A 654 -1.77 22.43 -12.69
CA LYS A 654 -0.44 21.83 -12.87
C LYS A 654 0.65 22.89 -13.00
N ALA A 655 0.40 23.94 -13.79
CA ALA A 655 1.34 25.04 -13.96
C ALA A 655 1.57 25.81 -12.66
N ALA A 656 0.50 26.17 -11.94
CA ALA A 656 0.61 26.85 -10.65
C ALA A 656 1.40 26.02 -9.62
N ARG A 657 1.23 24.69 -9.60
CA ARG A 657 1.96 23.78 -8.70
C ARG A 657 3.47 23.71 -8.95
N LEU A 658 3.93 24.04 -10.17
CA LEU A 658 5.36 24.06 -10.51
C LEU A 658 6.08 25.32 -10.01
N LEU A 659 5.33 26.37 -9.61
CA LEU A 659 5.93 27.62 -9.14
C LEU A 659 6.59 27.44 -7.76
N LYS A 660 7.78 28.01 -7.62
CA LYS A 660 8.59 28.00 -6.41
C LYS A 660 8.40 29.32 -5.65
N SER A 661 8.08 29.24 -4.37
CA SER A 661 8.05 30.42 -3.49
C SER A 661 8.24 30.09 -2.01
N ARG A 662 8.55 31.11 -1.20
CA ARG A 662 8.53 31.00 0.27
C ARG A 662 7.13 30.68 0.76
N ASN A 663 6.14 31.52 0.44
CA ASN A 663 4.75 31.36 0.86
C ASN A 663 3.75 31.54 -0.30
N LYS A 664 2.51 31.09 -0.09
CA LYS A 664 1.43 31.11 -1.10
C LYS A 664 0.11 31.52 -0.46
N ILE A 665 -0.55 32.51 -1.06
CA ILE A 665 -1.87 32.97 -0.64
C ILE A 665 -2.83 32.84 -1.82
N ILE A 666 -3.99 32.26 -1.55
CA ILE A 666 -5.10 32.22 -2.50
C ILE A 666 -6.17 33.21 -2.05
N ILE A 667 -6.76 33.90 -3.02
CA ILE A 667 -7.78 34.91 -2.81
C ILE A 667 -9.01 34.44 -3.59
N SER A 668 -10.16 34.35 -2.91
CA SER A 668 -11.41 33.95 -3.56
C SER A 668 -12.59 34.66 -2.90
N GLY A 669 -13.54 35.11 -3.72
CA GLY A 669 -14.84 35.58 -3.21
C GLY A 669 -15.80 34.43 -2.87
N THR A 670 -15.53 33.24 -3.39
CA THR A 670 -16.42 32.07 -3.27
C THR A 670 -15.59 30.79 -3.15
N PRO A 671 -14.84 30.64 -2.03
CA PRO A 671 -13.79 29.63 -1.92
C PRO A 671 -14.29 28.18 -2.03
N PHE A 672 -15.57 27.90 -1.75
CA PHE A 672 -16.07 26.54 -1.49
C PHE A 672 -17.39 26.19 -2.18
N GLU A 673 -17.56 26.59 -3.43
CA GLU A 673 -18.92 26.52 -4.01
C GLU A 673 -19.43 25.09 -4.24
N ASN A 674 -18.61 24.07 -4.55
CA ASN A 674 -19.19 22.87 -5.16
C ASN A 674 -18.51 21.50 -4.92
N ASN A 675 -17.26 21.34 -4.49
CA ASN A 675 -16.66 19.99 -4.38
C ASN A 675 -15.50 19.93 -3.38
N ALA A 676 -15.38 18.84 -2.61
CA ALA A 676 -14.20 18.59 -1.77
C ALA A 676 -12.88 18.66 -2.57
N PHE A 677 -12.89 18.28 -3.85
CA PHE A 677 -11.71 18.40 -4.73
C PHE A 677 -11.35 19.83 -5.13
N ASP A 678 -12.30 20.77 -5.09
CA ASP A 678 -12.01 22.20 -5.31
C ASP A 678 -11.16 22.73 -4.16
N LEU A 679 -11.62 22.45 -2.95
CA LEU A 679 -10.92 22.73 -1.71
C LEU A 679 -9.54 22.06 -1.69
N TYR A 680 -9.45 20.79 -2.11
CA TYR A 680 -8.16 20.13 -2.29
C TYR A 680 -7.24 20.88 -3.24
N ALA A 681 -7.72 21.28 -4.42
CA ALA A 681 -6.89 21.97 -5.42
C ALA A 681 -6.34 23.30 -4.87
N GLN A 682 -7.20 24.07 -4.21
CA GLN A 682 -6.86 25.35 -3.62
C GLN A 682 -5.85 25.21 -2.46
N PHE A 683 -6.13 24.37 -1.47
CA PHE A 683 -5.26 24.19 -0.31
C PHE A 683 -4.01 23.38 -0.62
N SER A 684 -4.03 22.45 -1.58
CA SER A 684 -2.80 21.78 -2.02
C SER A 684 -1.85 22.74 -2.75
N PHE A 685 -2.34 23.86 -3.30
CA PHE A 685 -1.49 24.95 -3.76
C PHE A 685 -1.04 25.85 -2.61
N ALA A 686 -1.97 26.38 -1.80
CA ALA A 686 -1.68 27.35 -0.74
C ALA A 686 -0.84 26.76 0.41
N CYS A 687 -1.22 25.56 0.88
CA CYS A 687 -0.59 24.82 1.96
C CYS A 687 -0.19 23.42 1.49
N PRO A 688 0.84 23.28 0.63
CA PRO A 688 1.20 22.02 0.01
C PRO A 688 1.45 20.93 1.06
N GLY A 689 0.77 19.78 0.99
CA GLY A 689 0.92 18.69 1.96
C GLY A 689 -0.08 18.70 3.12
N LEU A 690 -0.75 19.83 3.43
CA LEU A 690 -1.78 19.90 4.49
C LEU A 690 -2.87 18.83 4.34
N LEU A 691 -3.30 18.57 3.11
CA LEU A 691 -4.35 17.59 2.79
C LEU A 691 -3.83 16.23 2.33
N GLY A 692 -2.51 16.00 2.42
CA GLY A 692 -1.85 14.80 1.94
C GLY A 692 -1.93 14.62 0.42
N THR A 693 -1.75 13.38 -0.03
CA THR A 693 -1.84 13.04 -1.47
C THR A 693 -3.28 13.11 -1.98
N LYS A 694 -3.45 13.26 -3.30
CA LYS A 694 -4.78 13.29 -3.93
C LYS A 694 -5.58 12.01 -3.66
N GLN A 695 -4.91 10.87 -3.60
CA GLN A 695 -5.54 9.58 -3.33
C GLN A 695 -5.99 9.48 -1.88
N HIS A 696 -5.11 9.83 -0.94
CA HIS A 696 -5.46 9.87 0.48
C HIS A 696 -6.63 10.83 0.76
N PHE A 697 -6.60 12.04 0.18
CA PHE A 697 -7.71 12.99 0.29
C PHE A 697 -9.01 12.43 -0.30
N ARG A 698 -8.93 11.72 -1.44
CA ARG A 698 -10.09 11.08 -2.06
C ARG A 698 -10.72 10.07 -1.12
N ASP A 699 -9.92 9.19 -0.54
CA ASP A 699 -10.41 8.06 0.25
C ASP A 699 -10.87 8.50 1.65
N GLN A 700 -10.18 9.46 2.27
CA GLN A 700 -10.50 9.94 3.63
C GLN A 700 -11.58 11.02 3.66
N TYR A 701 -11.66 11.89 2.65
CA TYR A 701 -12.56 13.04 2.66
C TYR A 701 -13.53 13.03 1.48
N ALA A 702 -13.03 13.02 0.23
CA ALA A 702 -13.90 13.27 -0.93
C ALA A 702 -14.97 12.18 -1.12
N ILE A 703 -14.64 10.90 -0.99
CA ILE A 703 -15.60 9.79 -1.11
C ILE A 703 -16.52 9.73 0.12
N PRO A 704 -16.03 9.76 1.38
CA PRO A 704 -16.91 9.79 2.56
C PRO A 704 -17.89 10.97 2.60
N ILE A 705 -17.44 12.17 2.23
CA ILE A 705 -18.29 13.37 2.20
C ILE A 705 -19.22 13.32 0.98
N GLY A 706 -18.67 12.95 -0.19
CA GLY A 706 -19.38 12.87 -1.47
C GLY A 706 -20.48 11.82 -1.51
N LYS A 707 -20.08 10.55 -1.42
CA LYS A 707 -20.95 9.39 -1.66
C LYS A 707 -21.72 9.00 -0.41
N PHE A 708 -21.10 9.10 0.76
CA PHE A 708 -21.65 8.60 2.03
C PHE A 708 -22.21 9.72 2.92
N LYS A 709 -22.14 10.99 2.49
CA LYS A 709 -22.62 12.17 3.23
C LYS A 709 -22.15 12.22 4.70
N SER A 710 -20.92 11.79 4.96
CA SER A 710 -20.37 11.69 6.32
C SER A 710 -20.10 13.07 6.95
N LYS A 711 -20.92 13.45 7.93
CA LYS A 711 -20.71 14.67 8.73
C LYS A 711 -19.39 14.64 9.53
N ARG A 712 -18.97 13.47 10.02
CA ARG A 712 -17.72 13.32 10.79
C ARG A 712 -16.49 13.71 9.95
N ASN A 713 -16.41 13.23 8.72
CA ASN A 713 -15.28 13.54 7.82
C ASN A 713 -15.31 14.99 7.35
N SER A 714 -16.50 15.55 7.15
CA SER A 714 -16.70 16.98 6.87
C SER A 714 -16.18 17.86 8.00
N LEU A 715 -16.58 17.61 9.26
CA LEU A 715 -16.10 18.35 10.42
C LEU A 715 -14.58 18.21 10.62
N ALA A 716 -14.03 17.01 10.41
CA ALA A 716 -12.60 16.79 10.48
C ALA A 716 -11.83 17.59 9.42
N LEU A 717 -12.35 17.68 8.20
CA LEU A 717 -11.75 18.50 7.13
C LEU A 717 -11.81 19.99 7.49
N GLN A 718 -12.96 20.47 7.99
CA GLN A 718 -13.13 21.86 8.41
C GLN A 718 -12.16 22.24 9.53
N ALA A 719 -12.06 21.40 10.56
CA ALA A 719 -11.13 21.63 11.66
C ALA A 719 -9.68 21.76 11.16
N LYS A 720 -9.29 20.95 10.18
CA LYS A 720 -7.95 20.95 9.60
C LYS A 720 -7.62 22.23 8.81
N ILE A 721 -8.58 22.76 8.06
CA ILE A 721 -8.37 23.96 7.23
C ILE A 721 -8.64 25.28 7.96
N LYS A 722 -9.44 25.25 9.05
CA LYS A 722 -9.90 26.43 9.79
C LYS A 722 -8.78 27.43 10.15
N PRO A 723 -7.56 27.01 10.54
CA PRO A 723 -6.48 27.97 10.84
C PRO A 723 -5.97 28.74 9.61
N PHE A 724 -6.09 28.14 8.43
CA PHE A 724 -5.55 28.64 7.17
C PHE A 724 -6.58 29.39 6.32
N ILE A 725 -7.75 29.71 6.89
CA ILE A 725 -8.78 30.49 6.22
C ILE A 725 -9.28 31.66 7.06
N LEU A 726 -9.34 32.82 6.40
CA LEU A 726 -10.06 33.99 6.86
C LEU A 726 -11.23 34.26 5.91
N ARG A 727 -12.45 34.12 6.41
CA ARG A 727 -13.69 34.38 5.68
C ARG A 727 -14.60 35.24 6.57
N ARG A 728 -15.07 36.36 6.03
CA ARG A 728 -16.00 37.29 6.66
C ARG A 728 -17.08 37.70 5.68
N THR A 729 -18.30 37.85 6.18
CA THR A 729 -19.44 38.26 5.34
C THR A 729 -19.68 39.77 5.41
N LYS A 730 -20.33 40.35 4.38
CA LYS A 730 -20.69 41.78 4.41
C LYS A 730 -21.56 42.15 5.62
N GLN A 731 -22.46 41.25 6.03
CA GLN A 731 -23.34 41.45 7.18
C GLN A 731 -22.57 41.51 8.50
N GLU A 732 -21.47 40.75 8.63
CA GLU A 732 -20.63 40.75 9.83
C GLU A 732 -19.83 42.05 9.99
N VAL A 733 -19.34 42.64 8.88
CA VAL A 733 -18.28 43.67 8.95
C VAL A 733 -18.60 45.02 8.31
N ALA A 734 -19.65 45.12 7.50
CA ALA A 734 -19.98 46.33 6.74
C ALA A 734 -21.42 46.79 7.01
N LYS A 735 -21.68 47.21 8.26
CA LYS A 735 -22.98 47.73 8.72
C LYS A 735 -23.41 49.03 8.02
N ASP A 736 -22.48 49.74 7.37
CA ASP A 736 -22.73 51.00 6.68
C ASP A 736 -23.20 50.82 5.22
N LEU A 737 -23.37 49.58 4.73
CA LEU A 737 -23.92 49.34 3.38
C LEU A 737 -25.43 49.63 3.36
N PRO A 738 -25.94 50.28 2.30
CA PRO A 738 -27.38 50.53 2.15
C PRO A 738 -28.16 49.22 1.97
N GLU A 739 -29.48 49.26 2.10
CA GLU A 739 -30.28 48.03 1.95
C GLU A 739 -30.21 47.48 0.51
N LYS A 740 -30.11 46.15 0.40
CA LYS A 740 -30.23 45.41 -0.86
C LYS A 740 -31.59 44.74 -0.91
N THR A 741 -32.41 45.09 -1.90
CA THR A 741 -33.71 44.45 -2.15
C THR A 741 -33.58 43.51 -3.33
N GLU A 742 -33.87 42.22 -3.12
CA GLU A 742 -33.97 41.24 -4.20
C GLU A 742 -35.44 40.90 -4.46
N MET A 743 -35.88 40.98 -5.72
CA MET A 743 -37.25 40.66 -6.13
C MET A 743 -37.27 39.78 -7.37
N VAL A 744 -38.28 38.91 -7.45
CA VAL A 744 -38.54 38.08 -8.61
C VAL A 744 -39.75 38.66 -9.34
N LEU A 745 -39.60 38.93 -10.62
CA LEU A 745 -40.65 39.41 -11.49
C LEU A 745 -41.09 38.27 -12.43
N TYR A 746 -42.26 37.72 -12.16
CA TYR A 746 -42.84 36.66 -12.97
C TYR A 746 -43.41 37.23 -14.26
N CYS A 747 -42.96 36.67 -15.39
CA CYS A 747 -43.34 37.06 -16.74
C CYS A 747 -44.26 35.97 -17.32
N GLU A 748 -45.51 36.30 -17.62
CA GLU A 748 -46.45 35.37 -18.25
C GLU A 748 -46.29 35.40 -19.77
N MET A 749 -45.86 34.28 -20.37
CA MET A 749 -45.62 34.21 -21.82
C MET A 749 -46.87 34.53 -22.62
N ALA A 750 -46.71 35.35 -23.66
CA ALA A 750 -47.73 35.54 -24.68
C ALA A 750 -48.08 34.21 -25.38
N LEU A 751 -49.30 34.10 -25.91
CA LEU A 751 -49.84 32.87 -26.48
C LEU A 751 -48.94 32.27 -27.58
N ALA A 752 -48.41 33.10 -28.48
CA ALA A 752 -47.50 32.67 -29.53
C ALA A 752 -46.19 32.08 -28.97
N GLN A 753 -45.58 32.73 -27.96
CA GLN A 753 -44.38 32.24 -27.29
C GLN A 753 -44.66 30.94 -26.52
N ARG A 754 -45.82 30.82 -25.87
CA ARG A 754 -46.24 29.63 -25.12
C ARG A 754 -46.38 28.41 -26.03
N MET A 755 -47.00 28.56 -27.21
CA MET A 755 -47.15 27.48 -28.18
C MET A 755 -45.80 26.91 -28.64
N VAL A 756 -44.82 27.78 -28.93
CA VAL A 756 -43.46 27.36 -29.31
C VAL A 756 -42.76 26.63 -28.15
N TYR A 757 -42.94 27.13 -26.93
CA TYR A 757 -42.36 26.49 -25.74
C TYR A 757 -42.93 25.08 -25.51
N GLU A 758 -44.26 24.94 -25.50
CA GLU A 758 -44.94 23.65 -25.26
C GLU A 758 -44.62 22.61 -26.33
N ALA A 759 -44.49 23.02 -27.59
CA ALA A 759 -44.09 22.13 -28.68
C ALA A 759 -42.69 21.53 -28.42
N HIS A 760 -41.70 22.37 -28.11
CA HIS A 760 -40.34 21.90 -27.82
C HIS A 760 -40.21 21.18 -26.47
N GLU A 761 -41.02 21.52 -25.49
CA GLU A 761 -41.10 20.81 -24.22
C GLU A 761 -41.62 19.39 -24.43
N LYS A 762 -42.69 19.23 -25.23
CA LYS A 762 -43.24 17.92 -25.59
C LYS A 762 -42.22 17.06 -26.33
N GLU A 763 -41.52 17.61 -27.33
CA GLU A 763 -40.45 16.91 -28.04
C GLU A 763 -39.33 16.45 -27.08
N PHE A 764 -38.93 17.31 -26.15
CA PHE A 764 -37.91 16.99 -25.15
C PHE A 764 -38.38 15.88 -24.20
N ARG A 765 -39.64 15.92 -23.77
CA ARG A 765 -40.25 14.91 -22.90
C ARG A 765 -40.34 13.55 -23.61
N ASP A 766 -40.79 13.53 -24.86
CA ASP A 766 -40.89 12.31 -25.66
C ASP A 766 -39.49 11.69 -25.90
N PHE A 767 -38.46 12.53 -26.11
CA PHE A 767 -37.06 12.10 -26.19
C PHE A 767 -36.55 11.44 -24.90
N ILE A 768 -36.88 12.01 -23.72
CA ILE A 768 -36.51 11.42 -22.43
C ILE A 768 -37.28 10.12 -22.19
N ALA A 769 -38.58 10.10 -22.47
CA ALA A 769 -39.45 8.94 -22.28
C ALA A 769 -38.96 7.74 -23.10
N ALA A 770 -38.55 7.97 -24.35
CA ALA A 770 -38.04 6.96 -25.27
C ALA A 770 -36.62 6.45 -24.96
N SER A 771 -35.87 7.12 -24.07
CA SER A 771 -34.50 6.73 -23.73
C SER A 771 -34.43 5.84 -22.47
N GLN A 772 -33.51 4.87 -22.44
CA GLN A 772 -33.20 4.08 -21.24
C GLN A 772 -32.21 4.81 -20.31
N ASP A 773 -32.22 4.48 -19.02
CA ASP A 773 -31.43 5.17 -17.97
C ASP A 773 -29.92 5.16 -18.24
N ASP A 774 -29.36 4.01 -18.66
CA ASP A 774 -27.92 3.89 -18.97
C ASP A 774 -27.51 4.65 -20.25
N GLU A 775 -28.45 4.92 -21.17
CA GLU A 775 -28.20 5.73 -22.35
C GLU A 775 -28.31 7.24 -22.06
N LEU A 776 -29.21 7.65 -21.17
CA LEU A 776 -29.40 9.05 -20.78
C LEU A 776 -28.13 9.67 -20.20
N ALA A 777 -27.41 8.91 -19.36
CA ALA A 777 -26.12 9.33 -18.80
C ALA A 777 -25.05 9.57 -19.88
N LYS A 778 -25.09 8.82 -20.98
CA LYS A 778 -24.18 8.98 -22.14
C LYS A 778 -24.62 10.10 -23.09
N LYS A 779 -25.92 10.43 -23.13
CA LYS A 779 -26.53 11.48 -23.97
C LYS A 779 -26.58 12.87 -23.30
N GLY A 780 -25.84 13.10 -22.21
CA GLY A 780 -25.90 14.36 -21.43
C GLY A 780 -25.69 15.65 -22.24
N ILE A 781 -24.88 15.62 -23.31
CA ILE A 781 -24.71 16.78 -24.21
C ILE A 781 -26.01 17.13 -24.95
N HIS A 782 -26.78 16.11 -25.36
CA HIS A 782 -28.05 16.31 -26.06
C HIS A 782 -29.13 16.89 -25.13
N ILE A 783 -29.17 16.44 -23.88
CA ILE A 783 -30.07 16.98 -22.84
C ILE A 783 -29.76 18.46 -22.59
N LEU A 784 -28.48 18.83 -22.45
CA LEU A 784 -28.09 20.23 -22.26
C LEU A 784 -28.48 21.11 -23.46
N LYS A 785 -28.47 20.57 -24.68
CA LYS A 785 -28.93 21.28 -25.88
C LYS A 785 -30.42 21.61 -25.81
N TRP A 786 -31.26 20.64 -25.42
CA TRP A 786 -32.70 20.86 -25.22
C TRP A 786 -33.00 21.87 -24.11
N LEU A 787 -32.37 21.72 -22.94
CA LEU A 787 -32.52 22.69 -21.85
C LEU A 787 -32.07 24.10 -22.25
N THR A 788 -31.03 24.21 -23.08
CA THR A 788 -30.58 25.51 -23.62
C THR A 788 -31.65 26.11 -24.54
N LYS A 789 -32.25 25.31 -25.44
CA LYS A 789 -33.34 25.78 -26.32
C LYS A 789 -34.56 26.27 -25.53
N LEU A 790 -35.03 25.50 -24.54
CA LEU A 790 -36.17 25.92 -23.71
C LEU A 790 -35.90 27.25 -23.00
N ARG A 791 -34.68 27.46 -22.49
CA ARG A 791 -34.25 28.73 -21.88
C ARG A 791 -34.16 29.86 -22.90
N GLN A 792 -33.70 29.58 -24.13
CA GLN A 792 -33.71 30.56 -25.21
C GLN A 792 -35.14 30.98 -25.57
N ILE A 793 -36.09 30.05 -25.66
CA ILE A 793 -37.52 30.34 -25.92
C ILE A 793 -38.12 31.18 -24.79
N CYS A 794 -37.78 30.92 -23.52
CA CYS A 794 -38.19 31.77 -22.39
C CYS A 794 -37.73 33.23 -22.55
N ASN A 795 -36.54 33.43 -23.11
CA ASN A 795 -36.04 34.76 -23.43
C ASN A 795 -36.72 35.34 -24.67
N SER A 796 -36.63 34.69 -25.82
CA SER A 796 -37.35 35.06 -27.04
C SER A 796 -37.36 33.88 -28.02
N PRO A 797 -38.49 33.54 -28.67
CA PRO A 797 -38.57 32.51 -29.70
C PRO A 797 -37.57 32.70 -30.86
N VAL A 798 -37.28 33.96 -31.20
CA VAL A 798 -36.35 34.35 -32.28
C VAL A 798 -34.92 33.83 -32.04
N LEU A 799 -34.56 33.54 -30.78
CA LEU A 799 -33.23 33.01 -30.44
C LEU A 799 -33.02 31.55 -30.85
N VAL A 800 -34.09 30.82 -31.20
CA VAL A 800 -34.02 29.42 -31.62
C VAL A 800 -34.16 29.28 -33.12
N ASP A 801 -35.07 30.03 -33.74
CA ASP A 801 -35.30 30.02 -35.18
C ASP A 801 -35.83 31.40 -35.64
N GLU A 802 -35.07 32.06 -36.53
CA GLU A 802 -35.39 33.39 -37.06
C GLU A 802 -36.67 33.39 -37.91
N SER A 803 -37.03 32.24 -38.48
CA SER A 803 -38.21 32.07 -39.32
C SER A 803 -39.51 31.93 -38.53
N THR A 804 -39.43 31.70 -37.21
CA THR A 804 -40.58 31.58 -36.30
C THR A 804 -41.11 32.96 -35.89
N SER A 805 -41.30 33.84 -36.88
CA SER A 805 -41.85 35.18 -36.72
C SER A 805 -43.34 35.22 -37.09
N PRO A 806 -44.23 35.10 -36.10
CA PRO A 806 -45.52 35.76 -36.15
C PRO A 806 -45.53 36.82 -35.04
N GLU A 807 -45.30 38.09 -35.40
CA GLU A 807 -45.54 39.23 -34.49
C GLU A 807 -44.83 39.08 -33.11
N GLY A 808 -43.62 38.48 -33.13
CA GLY A 808 -42.95 37.88 -31.98
C GLY A 808 -42.48 38.88 -30.93
N SER A 809 -43.35 39.18 -29.97
CA SER A 809 -42.94 39.88 -28.76
C SER A 809 -42.37 38.89 -27.73
N SER A 810 -41.15 39.17 -27.28
CA SER A 810 -40.65 38.57 -26.05
C SER A 810 -41.31 39.27 -24.88
N THR A 811 -42.13 38.55 -24.12
CA THR A 811 -42.77 39.08 -22.92
C THR A 811 -41.73 39.67 -21.94
N LYS A 812 -40.55 39.04 -21.84
CA LYS A 812 -39.47 39.56 -20.99
C LYS A 812 -38.91 40.89 -21.50
N ILE A 813 -38.73 41.05 -22.81
CA ILE A 813 -38.27 42.32 -23.38
C ILE A 813 -39.32 43.41 -23.16
N GLU A 814 -40.61 43.11 -23.35
CA GLU A 814 -41.69 44.08 -23.12
C GLU A 814 -41.69 44.57 -21.66
N ILE A 815 -41.72 43.65 -20.71
CA ILE A 815 -41.72 43.96 -19.27
C ILE A 815 -40.43 44.69 -18.88
N LEU A 816 -39.26 44.24 -19.39
CA LEU A 816 -37.99 44.90 -19.12
C LEU A 816 -37.99 46.34 -19.64
N MET A 817 -38.47 46.57 -20.86
CA MET A 817 -38.51 47.90 -21.47
C MET A 817 -39.47 48.83 -20.75
N GLU A 818 -40.64 48.34 -20.34
CA GLU A 818 -41.58 49.11 -19.50
C GLU A 818 -40.88 49.61 -18.23
N ARG A 819 -40.11 48.74 -17.56
CA ARG A 819 -39.34 49.11 -16.36
C ARG A 819 -38.20 50.07 -16.68
N ILE A 820 -37.45 49.84 -17.76
CA ILE A 820 -36.34 50.72 -18.16
C ILE A 820 -36.84 52.12 -18.51
N ILE A 821 -37.93 52.24 -19.28
CA ILE A 821 -38.52 53.53 -19.67
C ILE A 821 -38.92 54.32 -18.41
N ASN A 822 -39.57 53.67 -17.45
CA ASN A 822 -40.01 54.30 -16.22
C ASN A 822 -38.84 54.73 -15.29
N LEU A 823 -37.72 54.01 -15.31
CA LEU A 823 -36.60 54.23 -14.37
C LEU A 823 -35.44 55.06 -14.94
N SER A 824 -35.19 54.98 -16.25
CA SER A 824 -33.99 55.53 -16.90
C SER A 824 -33.84 57.06 -16.78
N GLY A 825 -34.95 57.78 -16.59
CA GLY A 825 -34.93 59.23 -16.38
C GLY A 825 -34.15 59.66 -15.13
N GLN A 826 -34.18 58.86 -14.06
CA GLN A 826 -33.58 59.20 -12.77
C GLN A 826 -32.48 58.24 -12.31
N HIS A 827 -32.52 56.98 -12.78
CA HIS A 827 -31.63 55.93 -12.30
C HIS A 827 -30.80 55.34 -13.44
N LYS A 828 -29.58 54.91 -13.11
CA LYS A 828 -28.74 54.09 -14.00
C LYS A 828 -29.01 52.60 -13.76
N ILE A 829 -29.07 51.84 -14.86
CA ILE A 829 -29.58 50.47 -14.88
C ILE A 829 -28.53 49.51 -15.47
N LEU A 830 -28.29 48.39 -14.80
CA LEU A 830 -27.55 47.25 -15.37
C LEU A 830 -28.51 46.17 -15.85
N VAL A 831 -28.26 45.62 -17.02
CA VAL A 831 -29.01 44.49 -17.58
C VAL A 831 -28.04 43.36 -17.89
N PHE A 832 -28.25 42.22 -17.25
CA PHE A 832 -27.45 41.02 -17.41
C PHE A 832 -28.23 39.92 -18.10
N SER A 833 -27.61 39.28 -19.09
CA SER A 833 -28.11 38.06 -19.73
C SER A 833 -26.95 37.11 -20.02
N GLN A 834 -27.21 35.81 -20.01
CA GLN A 834 -26.21 34.83 -20.41
C GLN A 834 -26.07 34.71 -21.93
N PHE A 835 -27.12 35.09 -22.67
CA PHE A 835 -27.19 34.97 -24.12
C PHE A 835 -26.89 36.33 -24.74
N VAL A 836 -25.77 36.43 -25.45
CA VAL A 836 -25.36 37.67 -26.13
C VAL A 836 -26.42 38.10 -27.13
N SER A 837 -27.02 37.15 -27.85
CA SER A 837 -28.12 37.39 -28.79
C SER A 837 -29.37 38.00 -28.13
N MET A 838 -29.65 37.69 -26.86
CA MET A 838 -30.72 38.35 -26.11
C MET A 838 -30.38 39.82 -25.82
N LEU A 839 -29.12 40.10 -25.47
CA LEU A 839 -28.66 41.48 -25.29
C LEU A 839 -28.72 42.26 -26.61
N ASP A 840 -28.46 41.62 -27.75
CA ASP A 840 -28.57 42.24 -29.06
C ASP A 840 -30.02 42.65 -29.41
N LEU A 841 -31.01 41.81 -29.06
CA LEU A 841 -32.43 42.16 -29.20
C LEU A 841 -32.83 43.33 -28.28
N ILE A 842 -32.36 43.34 -27.03
CA ILE A 842 -32.62 44.44 -26.09
C ILE A 842 -31.96 45.73 -26.58
N LYS A 843 -30.75 45.63 -27.14
CA LYS A 843 -30.01 46.76 -27.73
C LYS A 843 -30.78 47.42 -28.87
N GLU A 844 -31.37 46.63 -29.76
CA GLU A 844 -32.22 47.13 -30.85
C GLU A 844 -33.43 47.88 -30.28
N ARG A 845 -34.11 47.29 -29.29
CA ARG A 845 -35.29 47.90 -28.66
C ARG A 845 -34.97 49.21 -27.93
N LEU A 846 -33.83 49.29 -27.23
CA LEU A 846 -33.34 50.53 -26.61
C LEU A 846 -33.04 51.62 -27.64
N SER A 847 -32.49 51.23 -28.80
CA SER A 847 -32.20 52.17 -29.89
C SER A 847 -33.50 52.74 -30.49
N ASN A 848 -34.52 51.90 -30.66
CA ASN A 848 -35.84 52.33 -31.18
C ASN A 848 -36.57 53.30 -30.22
N GLU A 849 -36.34 53.18 -28.91
CA GLU A 849 -36.89 54.07 -27.87
C GLU A 849 -35.97 55.26 -27.53
N ASN A 850 -34.87 55.46 -28.28
CA ASN A 850 -33.88 56.52 -28.07
C ASN A 850 -33.25 56.58 -26.66
N ILE A 851 -33.04 55.43 -26.01
CA ILE A 851 -32.42 55.35 -24.68
C ILE A 851 -30.92 55.10 -24.84
N GLY A 852 -30.08 55.98 -24.27
CA GLY A 852 -28.64 55.82 -24.31
C GLY A 852 -28.15 54.60 -23.53
N TYR A 853 -27.30 53.79 -24.16
CA TYR A 853 -26.79 52.56 -23.56
C TYR A 853 -25.29 52.31 -23.84
N THR A 854 -24.68 51.49 -22.99
CA THR A 854 -23.36 50.91 -23.18
C THR A 854 -23.46 49.38 -23.27
N TYR A 855 -22.48 48.74 -23.91
CA TYR A 855 -22.55 47.32 -24.25
C TYR A 855 -21.21 46.61 -24.02
N LEU A 856 -21.19 45.56 -23.19
CA LEU A 856 -19.98 44.82 -22.84
C LEU A 856 -20.19 43.30 -22.92
N THR A 857 -19.38 42.66 -23.78
CA THR A 857 -19.36 41.22 -23.99
C THR A 857 -17.93 40.67 -23.93
N GLY A 858 -17.78 39.35 -24.11
CA GLY A 858 -16.47 38.71 -24.11
C GLY A 858 -15.53 39.22 -25.22
N SER A 859 -16.10 39.68 -26.35
CA SER A 859 -15.36 40.18 -27.51
C SER A 859 -15.01 41.67 -27.44
N THR A 860 -15.56 42.41 -26.46
CA THR A 860 -15.29 43.85 -26.30
C THR A 860 -13.81 44.10 -26.00
N GLN A 861 -13.16 44.86 -26.89
CA GLN A 861 -11.81 45.40 -26.72
C GLN A 861 -11.87 46.74 -25.97
N LYS A 862 -10.84 47.08 -25.19
CA LYS A 862 -10.77 48.33 -24.38
C LYS A 862 -11.96 48.51 -23.43
N ARG A 863 -12.21 47.48 -22.60
CA ARG A 863 -13.35 47.42 -21.66
C ARG A 863 -13.45 48.61 -20.70
N GLU A 864 -12.31 49.15 -20.27
CA GLU A 864 -12.20 50.33 -19.39
C GLU A 864 -13.01 51.51 -19.93
N ARG A 865 -12.81 51.87 -21.19
CA ARG A 865 -13.50 53.00 -21.81
C ARG A 865 -15.03 52.87 -21.74
N VAL A 866 -15.54 51.65 -21.89
CA VAL A 866 -16.99 51.38 -21.82
C VAL A 866 -17.52 51.50 -20.40
N VAL A 867 -16.73 51.05 -19.41
CA VAL A 867 -17.07 51.17 -17.99
C VAL A 867 -17.01 52.62 -17.53
N ASP A 868 -15.96 53.35 -17.92
CA ASP A 868 -15.81 54.77 -17.61
C ASP A 868 -16.90 55.61 -18.26
N GLN A 869 -17.27 55.30 -19.50
CA GLN A 869 -18.41 55.91 -20.17
C GLN A 869 -19.68 55.69 -19.34
N PHE A 870 -20.01 54.44 -18.98
CA PHE A 870 -21.21 54.20 -18.18
C PHE A 870 -21.17 54.88 -16.80
N GLN A 871 -20.03 54.96 -16.13
CA GLN A 871 -19.97 55.58 -14.81
C GLN A 871 -20.11 57.11 -14.88
N ASN A 872 -19.42 57.76 -15.82
CA ASN A 872 -19.29 59.22 -15.84
C ASN A 872 -20.24 59.93 -16.81
N ASP A 873 -20.69 59.27 -17.88
CA ASP A 873 -21.59 59.85 -18.89
C ASP A 873 -23.05 59.85 -18.37
N PRO A 874 -23.72 61.02 -18.26
CA PRO A 874 -25.11 61.09 -17.81
C PRO A 874 -26.11 60.56 -18.85
N ASP A 875 -25.76 60.48 -20.13
CA ASP A 875 -26.66 60.01 -21.20
C ASP A 875 -26.63 58.48 -21.35
N ALA A 876 -25.56 57.84 -20.87
CA ALA A 876 -25.46 56.38 -20.78
C ALA A 876 -26.29 55.82 -19.60
N ARG A 877 -27.60 55.65 -19.81
CA ARG A 877 -28.55 55.22 -18.77
C ARG A 877 -28.59 53.72 -18.53
N VAL A 878 -28.37 52.92 -19.57
CA VAL A 878 -28.45 51.44 -19.49
C VAL A 878 -27.11 50.80 -19.84
N PHE A 879 -26.66 49.84 -19.05
CA PHE A 879 -25.49 49.03 -19.38
C PHE A 879 -25.88 47.57 -19.62
N LEU A 880 -25.73 47.11 -20.85
CA LEU A 880 -25.92 45.73 -21.26
C LEU A 880 -24.63 44.93 -21.06
N ILE A 881 -24.67 43.91 -20.21
CA ILE A 881 -23.48 43.12 -19.86
C ILE A 881 -23.79 41.62 -19.95
N SER A 882 -22.95 40.85 -20.65
CA SER A 882 -23.10 39.39 -20.59
C SER A 882 -22.69 38.84 -19.22
N LEU A 883 -23.45 37.90 -18.64
CA LEU A 883 -23.17 37.31 -17.32
C LEU A 883 -21.73 36.80 -17.20
N LYS A 884 -21.18 36.22 -18.27
CA LYS A 884 -19.79 35.75 -18.32
C LYS A 884 -18.76 36.89 -18.30
N ALA A 885 -19.06 38.01 -18.95
CA ALA A 885 -18.17 39.17 -18.97
C ALA A 885 -18.29 40.00 -17.67
N GLY A 886 -19.50 40.06 -17.10
CA GLY A 886 -19.80 40.72 -15.82
C GLY A 886 -19.26 40.00 -14.58
N GLY A 887 -19.01 38.69 -14.66
CA GLY A 887 -18.41 37.89 -13.58
C GLY A 887 -16.96 38.28 -13.24
N THR A 888 -16.36 39.25 -13.93
CA THR A 888 -14.95 39.61 -13.76
C THR A 888 -14.76 41.03 -13.29
N GLY A 889 -14.18 41.25 -12.11
CA GLY A 889 -13.53 42.52 -11.68
C GLY A 889 -14.30 43.84 -11.55
N LEU A 890 -15.26 44.12 -12.42
CA LEU A 890 -15.75 45.48 -12.70
C LEU A 890 -16.32 46.17 -11.46
N ASN A 891 -16.06 47.46 -11.35
CA ASN A 891 -16.66 48.35 -10.34
C ASN A 891 -17.77 49.17 -11.02
N LEU A 892 -19.02 48.97 -10.62
CA LEU A 892 -20.21 49.56 -11.27
C LEU A 892 -21.15 50.23 -10.25
N THR A 893 -20.58 51.01 -9.32
CA THR A 893 -21.31 51.64 -8.22
C THR A 893 -22.27 52.75 -8.66
N ALA A 894 -22.17 53.23 -9.91
CA ALA A 894 -23.05 54.28 -10.43
C ALA A 894 -24.50 53.82 -10.68
N ALA A 895 -24.74 52.50 -10.76
CA ALA A 895 -26.07 51.93 -10.97
C ALA A 895 -26.82 51.70 -9.65
N GLU A 896 -28.14 51.67 -9.73
CA GLU A 896 -29.03 51.40 -8.58
C GLU A 896 -29.90 50.16 -8.83
N TYR A 897 -30.26 49.93 -10.09
CA TYR A 897 -31.08 48.80 -10.51
C TYR A 897 -30.25 47.79 -11.29
N VAL A 898 -30.44 46.51 -10.98
CA VAL A 898 -29.90 45.39 -11.76
C VAL A 898 -31.02 44.46 -12.19
N PHE A 899 -31.14 44.25 -13.50
CA PHE A 899 -32.06 43.28 -14.08
C PHE A 899 -31.28 42.05 -14.54
N LEU A 900 -31.63 40.90 -14.01
CA LEU A 900 -31.18 39.58 -14.46
C LEU A 900 -32.26 39.02 -15.37
N VAL A 901 -32.01 39.07 -16.68
CA VAL A 901 -33.00 38.70 -17.71
C VAL A 901 -33.28 37.21 -17.71
N ASP A 902 -32.26 36.39 -17.43
CA ASP A 902 -32.37 34.94 -17.40
C ASP A 902 -31.60 34.34 -16.21
N PRO A 903 -32.18 33.32 -15.54
CA PRO A 903 -31.55 32.68 -14.40
C PRO A 903 -30.42 31.75 -14.83
N TRP A 904 -29.40 31.63 -14.01
CA TRP A 904 -28.25 30.75 -14.19
C TRP A 904 -28.33 29.52 -13.28
N TRP A 905 -27.62 28.44 -13.57
CA TRP A 905 -27.71 27.22 -12.73
C TRP A 905 -26.98 27.35 -11.37
N ASN A 906 -26.04 28.28 -11.26
CA ASN A 906 -25.25 28.54 -10.05
C ASN A 906 -25.57 29.95 -9.53
N PRO A 907 -26.23 30.09 -8.36
CA PRO A 907 -26.63 31.38 -7.82
C PRO A 907 -25.43 32.28 -7.49
N ALA A 908 -24.26 31.70 -7.23
CA ALA A 908 -23.07 32.47 -6.91
C ALA A 908 -22.60 33.38 -8.07
N ILE A 909 -22.83 32.98 -9.33
CA ILE A 909 -22.48 33.80 -10.50
C ILE A 909 -23.41 35.02 -10.60
N GLU A 910 -24.70 34.85 -10.30
CA GLU A 910 -25.66 35.96 -10.25
C GLU A 910 -25.34 36.91 -9.09
N ASN A 911 -25.10 36.36 -7.90
CA ASN A 911 -24.70 37.15 -6.74
C ASN A 911 -23.41 37.92 -6.99
N GLN A 912 -22.44 37.32 -7.68
CA GLN A 912 -21.22 37.98 -8.10
C GLN A 912 -21.48 39.15 -9.08
N ALA A 913 -22.53 39.07 -9.91
CA ALA A 913 -22.94 40.16 -10.80
C ALA A 913 -23.66 41.28 -10.04
N ILE A 914 -24.56 40.94 -9.12
CA ILE A 914 -25.25 41.91 -8.23
C ILE A 914 -24.21 42.64 -7.35
N ASP A 915 -23.24 41.90 -6.82
CA ASP A 915 -22.13 42.41 -6.02
C ASP A 915 -21.16 43.29 -6.81
N ARG A 916 -21.39 43.59 -8.10
CA ARG A 916 -20.68 44.65 -8.85
C ARG A 916 -21.19 46.04 -8.53
N ILE A 917 -22.48 46.13 -8.21
CA ILE A 917 -23.14 47.36 -7.76
C ILE A 917 -23.10 47.44 -6.24
N TYR A 918 -23.45 46.33 -5.56
CA TYR A 918 -23.54 46.25 -4.11
C TYR A 918 -22.15 46.10 -3.48
N ARG A 919 -21.36 47.18 -3.51
CA ARG A 919 -19.99 47.24 -3.00
C ARG A 919 -19.79 48.43 -2.05
N ILE A 920 -18.73 48.34 -1.26
CA ILE A 920 -18.27 49.45 -0.43
C ILE A 920 -18.00 50.66 -1.33
N GLY A 921 -18.66 51.78 -1.03
CA GLY A 921 -18.68 52.98 -1.87
C GLY A 921 -20.06 53.28 -2.47
N GLN A 922 -20.96 52.30 -2.49
CA GLN A 922 -22.37 52.50 -2.81
C GLN A 922 -23.06 53.27 -1.67
N GLN A 923 -23.75 54.35 -2.03
CA GLN A 923 -24.51 55.21 -1.11
C GLN A 923 -26.02 55.05 -1.28
N LYS A 924 -26.46 54.44 -2.38
CA LYS A 924 -27.87 54.28 -2.73
C LYS A 924 -28.33 52.83 -2.56
N ASN A 925 -29.62 52.63 -2.27
CA ASN A 925 -30.21 51.30 -2.16
C ASN A 925 -30.11 50.57 -3.51
N VAL A 926 -29.76 49.29 -3.46
CA VAL A 926 -29.58 48.47 -4.66
C VAL A 926 -30.76 47.54 -4.82
N VAL A 927 -31.43 47.61 -5.97
CA VAL A 927 -32.58 46.76 -6.31
C VAL A 927 -32.18 45.74 -7.37
N ALA A 928 -32.22 44.46 -7.03
CA ALA A 928 -31.97 43.36 -7.94
C ALA A 928 -33.26 42.66 -8.34
N VAL A 929 -33.57 42.67 -9.63
CA VAL A 929 -34.79 42.11 -10.21
C VAL A 929 -34.44 40.92 -11.09
N ARG A 930 -34.99 39.73 -10.78
CA ARG A 930 -34.86 38.53 -11.61
C ARG A 930 -36.12 38.34 -12.45
N LEU A 931 -36.00 38.30 -13.77
CA LEU A 931 -37.13 38.03 -14.67
C LEU A 931 -37.24 36.52 -14.89
N ILE A 932 -38.38 35.95 -14.50
CA ILE A 932 -38.63 34.50 -14.55
C ILE A 932 -39.92 34.23 -15.31
N CYS A 933 -39.87 33.39 -16.35
CA CYS A 933 -41.08 32.93 -17.02
C CYS A 933 -41.81 31.89 -16.17
N LYS A 934 -43.09 32.13 -15.89
CA LYS A 934 -43.95 31.27 -15.06
C LYS A 934 -44.33 29.97 -15.80
N ASP A 935 -44.39 28.86 -15.07
CA ASP A 935 -44.71 27.52 -15.61
C ASP A 935 -43.70 27.09 -16.69
N THR A 936 -42.41 27.32 -16.43
CA THR A 936 -41.32 26.98 -17.36
C THR A 936 -40.11 26.37 -16.65
N ILE A 937 -39.10 25.99 -17.44
CA ILE A 937 -37.79 25.54 -16.94
C ILE A 937 -37.11 26.57 -16.02
N GLU A 938 -37.38 27.86 -16.18
CA GLU A 938 -36.74 28.92 -15.36
C GLU A 938 -37.20 28.90 -13.90
N GLU A 939 -38.48 28.64 -13.66
CA GLU A 939 -39.03 28.49 -12.31
C GLU A 939 -38.44 27.27 -11.60
N LYS A 940 -38.21 26.18 -12.34
CA LYS A 940 -37.52 24.99 -11.80
C LYS A 940 -36.05 25.27 -11.49
N ILE A 941 -35.39 26.09 -12.30
CA ILE A 941 -34.03 26.56 -11.99
C ILE A 941 -34.03 27.32 -10.66
N MET A 942 -35.01 28.20 -10.42
CA MET A 942 -35.15 28.91 -9.14
C MET A 942 -35.33 27.95 -7.95
N ILE A 943 -36.23 26.97 -8.06
CA ILE A 943 -36.44 25.95 -7.01
C ILE A 943 -35.15 25.17 -6.71
N LEU A 944 -34.39 24.82 -7.77
CA LEU A 944 -33.10 24.14 -7.62
C LEU A 944 -32.04 25.04 -6.95
N GLN A 945 -32.01 26.34 -7.27
CA GLN A 945 -31.14 27.30 -6.61
C GLN A 945 -31.47 27.43 -5.11
N GLU A 946 -32.75 27.52 -4.76
CA GLU A 946 -33.21 27.63 -3.36
C GLU A 946 -32.87 26.39 -2.55
N THR A 947 -33.13 25.21 -3.12
CA THR A 947 -32.81 23.92 -2.50
C THR A 947 -31.30 23.82 -2.23
N LYS A 948 -30.46 24.25 -3.19
CA LYS A 948 -29.01 24.32 -3.00
C LYS A 948 -28.60 25.34 -1.94
N THR A 949 -29.21 26.52 -1.92
CA THR A 949 -28.85 27.57 -0.97
C THR A 949 -29.15 27.14 0.47
N LYS A 950 -30.28 26.45 0.69
CA LYS A 950 -30.61 25.83 1.98
C LYS A 950 -29.59 24.74 2.38
N LEU A 951 -29.16 23.91 1.43
CA LEU A 951 -28.17 22.84 1.66
C LEU A 951 -26.71 23.31 1.76
N ALA A 952 -26.37 24.47 1.18
CA ALA A 952 -25.04 25.07 1.14
C ALA A 952 -24.70 25.86 2.42
N SER A 953 -25.69 26.06 3.31
CA SER A 953 -25.45 26.56 4.66
C SER A 953 -24.54 25.63 5.49
N ASP A 954 -24.48 24.34 5.12
CA ASP A 954 -23.46 23.40 5.55
C ASP A 954 -22.22 23.51 4.64
N LEU A 955 -21.11 24.01 5.20
CA LEU A 955 -19.83 24.34 4.56
C LEU A 955 -19.20 23.30 3.60
N LEU A 956 -19.71 22.07 3.52
CA LEU A 956 -19.13 20.96 2.73
C LEU A 956 -20.19 19.99 2.17
N ASN A 957 -21.25 20.48 1.54
CA ASN A 957 -22.17 19.63 0.77
C ASN A 957 -21.85 19.58 -0.74
N THR A 958 -22.29 18.48 -1.35
CA THR A 958 -21.73 17.83 -2.54
C THR A 958 -22.25 18.41 -3.85
N GLY A 959 -21.37 18.91 -4.71
CA GLY A 959 -21.66 19.34 -6.08
C GLY A 959 -21.06 18.38 -7.10
N GLU A 960 -21.80 17.31 -7.37
CA GLU A 960 -21.82 16.79 -8.73
C GLU A 960 -22.58 17.79 -9.62
N SER A 961 -22.24 17.85 -10.91
CA SER A 961 -23.09 18.54 -11.90
C SER A 961 -24.50 17.93 -11.77
N PRO A 962 -25.57 18.72 -11.58
CA PRO A 962 -26.91 18.19 -11.29
C PRO A 962 -27.30 17.11 -12.30
N PHE A 963 -26.98 17.33 -13.57
CA PHE A 963 -27.30 16.41 -14.66
C PHE A 963 -26.59 15.05 -14.65
N ARG A 964 -25.55 14.83 -13.83
CA ARG A 964 -24.87 13.52 -13.73
C ARG A 964 -25.48 12.61 -12.68
N SER A 965 -26.21 13.18 -11.71
CA SER A 965 -26.86 12.44 -10.63
C SER A 965 -28.39 12.37 -10.80
N PHE A 966 -28.94 13.04 -11.82
CA PHE A 966 -30.38 13.06 -12.08
C PHE A 966 -30.82 11.73 -12.68
N SER A 967 -31.83 11.13 -12.06
CA SER A 967 -32.57 9.99 -12.59
C SER A 967 -33.43 10.42 -13.78
N LYS A 968 -33.96 9.45 -14.55
CA LYS A 968 -34.94 9.73 -15.59
C LYS A 968 -36.16 10.50 -15.07
N ASN A 969 -36.59 10.20 -13.84
CA ASN A 969 -37.68 10.91 -13.19
C ASN A 969 -37.32 12.38 -12.89
N ASP A 970 -36.08 12.68 -12.50
CA ASP A 970 -35.64 14.06 -12.27
C ASP A 970 -35.60 14.86 -13.58
N PHE A 971 -35.20 14.23 -14.69
CA PHE A 971 -35.25 14.85 -16.01
C PHE A 971 -36.68 15.08 -16.51
N LEU A 972 -37.59 14.14 -16.26
CA LEU A 972 -39.01 14.31 -16.57
C LEU A 972 -39.66 15.40 -15.70
N ALA A 973 -39.32 15.45 -14.41
CA ALA A 973 -39.75 16.52 -13.51
C ALA A 973 -39.23 17.89 -14.00
N LEU A 974 -38.01 17.97 -14.55
CA LEU A 974 -37.51 19.17 -15.23
C LEU A 974 -38.26 19.51 -16.53
N ALA A 975 -38.83 18.53 -17.22
CA ALA A 975 -39.52 18.70 -18.51
C ALA A 975 -41.05 18.87 -18.41
N ASN A 976 -41.68 18.77 -17.24
CA ASN A 976 -43.13 18.94 -17.07
C ASN A 976 -43.56 20.37 -16.70
N SER A 977 -44.28 21.10 -17.55
CA SER A 977 -44.82 22.45 -17.26
C SER A 977 -45.97 22.46 -16.24
N SER A 978 -46.61 21.31 -15.99
CA SER A 978 -47.78 21.20 -15.12
C SER A 978 -47.39 20.87 -13.66
N THR A 979 -47.49 21.84 -12.76
CA THR A 979 -47.46 21.63 -11.30
C THR A 979 -48.72 20.95 -10.74
N ARG A 980 -49.70 20.59 -11.59
CA ARG A 980 -51.00 20.05 -11.18
C ARG A 980 -51.06 18.55 -10.89
N GLU A 981 -50.07 17.75 -11.28
CA GLU A 981 -50.13 16.27 -11.11
C GLU A 981 -49.26 15.71 -9.98
N MET A 982 -48.55 16.54 -9.20
CA MET A 982 -47.71 16.06 -8.09
C MET A 982 -48.40 16.04 -6.72
N ALA A 983 -49.74 16.05 -6.68
CA ALA A 983 -50.54 16.08 -5.46
C ALA A 983 -51.48 14.88 -5.27
N ASP A 984 -51.28 13.78 -6.00
CA ASP A 984 -51.91 12.48 -5.75
C ASP A 984 -50.89 11.37 -5.54
#